data_AF-A0A8H5R468-F1
#
_entry.id   AF-A0A8H5R468-F1
#
_cell.length_a   1.000
_cell.length_b   1.000
_cell.length_c   1.000
_cell.angle_alpha   90.00
_cell.angle_beta   90.00
_cell.angle_gamma   90.00
#
_symmetry.space_group_name_H-M   'P 1'
#
loop_
_entity.id
_entity.type
_entity.pdbx_description
1 polymer ?
#
loop_
_entity_poly.entity_id
_entity_poly.type
_entity_poly.pdbx_seq_one_letter_code
_entity_poly.pdbx_strand_id
1 'polypeptide(L)'
;MSQKTQEPVITKTSDLPVDEAKWITLKKIEYVDQVGKARTWEVATRKTRGKSGVDAVAMGNILLHPSKPASTLLVIQYRPPLDAYTIEWPAGLIDAEETAEEAAVREFKEETGYDCKVLSVSPAQAADPGMTNANMQLAMVEVQLGENDEEPEQRLDDGEHIQREIIPLSELYERLVEYSKRERTVVAAKLFHFAAGQDPNAEFKPRVAKACETCRRRKRKCDGNSPCSSCVKNNIECVYVLERKRKQRDSELVSNLEDQVLALKDYVRKLEAACGYANLPDFAPGSLEDEGSAHTIDDSQSSAINDVSSMMWRMNIHGGETSFVGPSGSFCFPVSGHVETQSTNHEAQESVQVLLDLFRQRINSVHHFVSPQVIETLRAPESLDGELLQASVLAAASLFTNSQGQMYADQAEAIVMRCCRTVPNVVTIQALAILTWRELALENENNAWLYNCMYPPSALTQANITAMAASLVVHLGLHVSSLENVMQIPVPPSDIDKSIRVQTFWSVFLMDRISTSMLGRNCMIPWRRVRATPYLKACSNPTTEDIVFDAHCQMWFIHDRYMDRIYSFEFGELEHFERHQLLSEARDHHMNFFRQMGRDLELRKNNMNPQVILLHMVYNMSLLLIHRPYLREPKESTAHQLSVRTNMTSAHALVRLIRQYEKEARIEDAPFFAIHCILTAAVSLLLNATSSNSTIRSQSVHRFRVCVDALDKMKRWTRARRGLLLLRELANRWNVVSALPMRHSVPLVPTHETPADTNDLDWGMLFANLEEPLNLDTIDLSTPTGEWVFHESD
;
A
#
# COMPACT_ATOMS: atom_id res chain seq x y z
N MET A 1 -48.57 6.79 -48.47
CA MET A 1 -47.39 7.27 -49.21
C MET A 1 -46.19 6.98 -48.31
N SER A 2 -45.35 6.00 -48.65
CA SER A 2 -44.14 5.72 -47.86
C SER A 2 -43.24 6.96 -47.98
N GLN A 3 -43.03 7.67 -46.86
CA GLN A 3 -42.08 8.78 -46.81
C GLN A 3 -40.72 8.23 -47.24
N LYS A 4 -40.10 8.83 -48.26
CA LYS A 4 -38.73 8.50 -48.63
C LYS A 4 -37.83 8.86 -47.44
N THR A 5 -37.39 7.85 -46.70
CA THR A 5 -36.40 7.99 -45.64
C THR A 5 -35.05 8.36 -46.28
N GLN A 6 -34.54 9.54 -45.93
CA GLN A 6 -33.19 9.98 -46.27
C GLN A 6 -32.28 9.77 -45.07
N GLU A 7 -30.98 9.57 -45.28
CA GLU A 7 -30.03 9.53 -44.17
C GLU A 7 -29.90 10.92 -43.49
N PRO A 8 -29.73 10.95 -42.15
CA PRO A 8 -29.52 12.19 -41.43
C PRO A 8 -28.15 12.80 -41.74
N VAL A 9 -28.15 14.11 -41.99
CA VAL A 9 -26.95 14.89 -42.33
C VAL A 9 -26.98 16.22 -41.56
N ILE A 10 -25.89 16.55 -40.88
CA ILE A 10 -25.71 17.85 -40.26
C ILE A 10 -25.49 18.90 -41.36
N THR A 11 -26.40 19.86 -41.47
CA THR A 11 -26.32 20.92 -42.50
C THR A 11 -25.48 22.11 -42.06
N LYS A 12 -25.46 22.43 -40.76
CA LYS A 12 -24.70 23.54 -40.17
C LYS A 12 -24.54 23.34 -38.66
N THR A 13 -23.38 23.73 -38.14
CA THR A 13 -23.12 23.88 -36.70
C THR A 13 -22.76 25.33 -36.42
N SER A 14 -23.34 25.92 -35.38
CA SER A 14 -23.03 27.29 -34.92
C SER A 14 -23.25 27.41 -33.42
N ASP A 15 -22.59 28.38 -32.79
CA ASP A 15 -22.78 28.67 -31.37
C ASP A 15 -24.24 29.06 -31.07
N LEU A 16 -24.80 28.50 -30.00
CA LEU A 16 -26.17 28.77 -29.54
C LEU A 16 -26.12 29.61 -28.26
N PRO A 17 -26.69 30.83 -28.26
CA PRO A 17 -26.82 31.64 -27.06
C PRO A 17 -27.60 30.91 -25.95
N VAL A 18 -27.18 31.05 -24.69
CA VAL A 18 -27.71 30.28 -23.54
C VAL A 18 -29.17 30.65 -23.21
N ASP A 19 -29.57 31.88 -23.52
CA ASP A 19 -30.92 32.41 -23.42
C ASP A 19 -31.87 31.80 -24.46
N GLU A 20 -31.36 31.48 -25.66
CA GLU A 20 -32.10 30.78 -26.71
C GLU A 20 -32.15 29.25 -26.50
N ALA A 21 -31.27 28.69 -25.67
CA ALA A 21 -31.21 27.26 -25.42
C ALA A 21 -32.43 26.74 -24.64
N LYS A 22 -33.25 25.87 -25.24
CA LYS A 22 -34.46 25.32 -24.62
C LYS A 22 -34.18 24.27 -23.52
N TRP A 23 -33.19 23.40 -23.74
CA TRP A 23 -33.03 22.17 -22.96
C TRP A 23 -31.83 22.17 -21.99
N ILE A 24 -30.77 22.90 -22.33
CA ILE A 24 -29.47 22.89 -21.64
C ILE A 24 -29.10 24.32 -21.25
N THR A 25 -28.38 24.48 -20.14
CA THR A 25 -27.76 25.75 -19.74
C THR A 25 -26.36 25.51 -19.18
N LEU A 26 -25.45 26.47 -19.38
CA LEU A 26 -24.11 26.44 -18.81
C LEU A 26 -24.12 27.18 -17.47
N LYS A 27 -23.54 26.56 -16.44
CA LYS A 27 -23.36 27.16 -15.12
C LYS A 27 -21.89 27.23 -14.76
N LYS A 28 -21.52 28.31 -14.07
CA LYS A 28 -20.24 28.46 -13.39
C LYS A 28 -20.45 28.10 -11.91
N ILE A 29 -19.73 27.10 -11.42
CA ILE A 29 -19.70 26.70 -10.02
C ILE A 29 -18.45 27.30 -9.39
N GLU A 30 -18.64 28.03 -8.31
CA GLU A 30 -17.55 28.49 -7.44
C GLU A 30 -17.59 27.63 -6.18
N TYR A 31 -16.48 26.95 -5.88
CA TYR A 31 -16.40 26.03 -4.75
C TYR A 31 -15.07 26.14 -4.04
N VAL A 32 -15.02 25.71 -2.78
CA VAL A 32 -13.79 25.60 -2.01
C VAL A 32 -13.38 24.13 -2.02
N ASP A 33 -12.15 23.86 -2.42
CA ASP A 33 -11.64 22.49 -2.48
C ASP A 33 -11.26 21.93 -1.09
N GLN A 34 -10.85 20.66 -1.06
CA GLN A 34 -10.46 19.95 0.16
C GLN A 34 -9.25 20.54 0.89
N VAL A 35 -8.55 21.52 0.31
CA VAL A 35 -7.44 22.23 0.96
C VAL A 35 -7.79 23.70 1.28
N GLY A 36 -9.07 24.07 1.21
CA GLY A 36 -9.54 25.41 1.54
C GLY A 36 -9.35 26.44 0.42
N LYS A 37 -8.98 26.02 -0.80
CA LYS A 37 -8.73 26.92 -1.93
C LYS A 37 -9.98 27.13 -2.77
N ALA A 38 -10.32 28.40 -3.03
CA ALA A 38 -11.38 28.75 -3.97
C ALA A 38 -11.04 28.31 -5.40
N ARG A 39 -11.99 27.65 -6.05
CA ARG A 39 -11.92 27.12 -7.42
C ARG A 39 -13.19 27.46 -8.19
N THR A 40 -13.05 27.42 -9.50
CA THR A 40 -14.15 27.58 -10.46
C THR A 40 -14.26 26.33 -11.32
N TRP A 41 -15.50 25.91 -11.60
CA TRP A 41 -15.82 24.82 -12.52
C TRP A 41 -16.93 25.26 -13.48
N GLU A 42 -16.85 24.84 -14.74
CA GLU A 42 -17.90 25.07 -15.73
C GLU A 42 -18.67 23.76 -15.95
N VAL A 43 -20.00 23.81 -15.94
CA VAL A 43 -20.84 22.62 -16.01
C VAL A 43 -22.03 22.84 -16.95
N ALA A 44 -22.31 21.86 -17.80
CA ALA A 44 -23.56 21.80 -18.56
C ALA A 44 -24.67 21.14 -17.71
N THR A 45 -25.82 21.80 -17.60
CA THR A 45 -26.95 21.33 -16.79
C THR A 45 -28.26 21.33 -17.58
N ARG A 46 -29.17 20.40 -17.29
CA ARG A 46 -30.51 20.38 -17.87
C ARG A 46 -31.40 21.44 -17.23
N LYS A 47 -32.24 22.11 -18.03
CA LYS A 47 -33.26 23.06 -17.52
C LYS A 47 -34.50 22.36 -16.95
N THR A 48 -34.68 21.07 -17.25
CA THR A 48 -35.94 20.34 -17.04
C THR A 48 -35.90 19.30 -15.91
N ARG A 49 -34.86 19.29 -15.05
CA ARG A 49 -34.79 18.31 -13.96
C ARG A 49 -35.96 18.48 -12.98
N GLY A 50 -36.72 17.40 -12.79
CA GLY A 50 -37.85 17.35 -11.86
C GLY A 50 -37.44 17.34 -10.38
N LYS A 51 -38.44 17.36 -9.48
CA LYS A 51 -38.22 17.38 -8.02
C LYS A 51 -37.56 16.12 -7.48
N SER A 52 -37.68 14.99 -8.20
CA SER A 52 -37.05 13.71 -7.86
C SER A 52 -35.51 13.77 -7.90
N GLY A 53 -34.93 14.78 -8.57
CA GLY A 53 -33.48 14.95 -8.67
C GLY A 53 -32.80 14.00 -9.67
N VAL A 54 -33.56 13.19 -10.42
CA VAL A 54 -33.09 12.26 -11.44
C VAL A 54 -33.57 12.71 -12.82
N ASP A 55 -32.70 12.73 -13.84
CA ASP A 55 -33.07 13.22 -15.17
C ASP A 55 -33.70 12.15 -16.07
N ALA A 56 -33.26 10.89 -15.97
CA ALA A 56 -33.61 9.85 -16.92
C ALA A 56 -33.57 8.44 -16.31
N VAL A 57 -34.14 7.48 -17.01
CA VAL A 57 -34.01 6.05 -16.72
C VAL A 57 -33.47 5.31 -17.95
N ALA A 58 -32.53 4.39 -17.74
CA ALA A 58 -32.08 3.44 -18.76
C ALA A 58 -32.61 2.04 -18.42
N MET A 59 -33.00 1.27 -19.44
CA MET A 59 -33.68 -0.01 -19.27
C MET A 59 -32.80 -1.17 -19.76
N GLY A 60 -32.01 -1.73 -18.83
CA GLY A 60 -31.35 -3.01 -19.06
C GLY A 60 -32.40 -4.11 -19.11
N ASN A 61 -32.44 -4.89 -20.19
CA ASN A 61 -33.59 -5.76 -20.45
C ASN A 61 -33.18 -7.20 -20.80
N ILE A 62 -33.99 -8.16 -20.35
CA ILE A 62 -33.86 -9.58 -20.66
C ILE A 62 -35.18 -10.08 -21.26
N LEU A 63 -35.11 -10.56 -22.50
CA LEU A 63 -36.21 -11.19 -23.22
C LEU A 63 -36.11 -12.70 -23.03
N LEU A 64 -37.15 -13.28 -22.43
CA LEU A 64 -37.28 -14.72 -22.18
C LEU A 64 -38.27 -15.32 -23.17
N HIS A 65 -37.80 -16.29 -23.96
CA HIS A 65 -38.61 -17.01 -24.93
C HIS A 65 -38.55 -18.52 -24.63
N PRO A 66 -39.65 -19.28 -24.75
CA PRO A 66 -39.70 -20.71 -24.42
C PRO A 66 -38.64 -21.56 -25.13
N SER A 67 -38.35 -21.23 -26.40
CA SER A 67 -37.47 -22.02 -27.27
C SER A 67 -36.20 -21.30 -27.76
N LYS A 68 -35.98 -20.02 -27.40
CA LYS A 68 -34.80 -19.23 -27.84
C LYS A 68 -33.95 -18.84 -26.63
N PRO A 69 -32.62 -18.65 -26.79
CA PRO A 69 -31.77 -18.21 -25.68
C PRO A 69 -32.19 -16.84 -25.15
N ALA A 70 -31.92 -16.60 -23.86
CA ALA A 70 -32.15 -15.29 -23.25
C ALA A 70 -31.41 -14.20 -24.03
N SER A 71 -32.15 -13.17 -24.41
CA SER A 71 -31.69 -12.13 -25.33
C SER A 71 -31.88 -10.75 -24.72
N THR A 72 -31.21 -9.74 -25.25
CA THR A 72 -31.41 -8.33 -24.91
C THR A 72 -31.83 -7.57 -26.15
N LEU A 73 -32.71 -6.59 -25.98
CA LEU A 73 -33.16 -5.66 -27.01
C LEU A 73 -32.33 -4.38 -26.90
N LEU A 74 -31.74 -4.00 -28.03
CA LEU A 74 -30.97 -2.78 -28.23
C LEU A 74 -31.75 -1.83 -29.14
N VAL A 75 -31.52 -0.54 -28.94
CA VAL A 75 -32.03 0.53 -29.80
C VAL A 75 -30.87 1.16 -30.56
N ILE A 76 -31.08 1.41 -31.85
CA ILE A 76 -30.14 2.06 -32.75
C ILE A 76 -30.81 3.34 -33.24
N GLN A 77 -30.21 4.48 -32.93
CA GLN A 77 -30.76 5.79 -33.28
C GLN A 77 -29.64 6.78 -33.62
N TYR A 78 -29.92 7.73 -34.50
CA TYR A 78 -28.97 8.78 -34.84
C TYR A 78 -28.92 9.84 -33.74
N ARG A 79 -27.73 10.13 -33.20
CA ARG A 79 -27.51 11.19 -32.21
C ARG A 79 -26.75 12.35 -32.87
N PRO A 80 -27.42 13.49 -33.14
CA PRO A 80 -26.78 14.65 -33.77
C PRO A 80 -25.48 15.12 -33.10
N PRO A 81 -25.32 15.09 -31.75
CA PRO A 81 -24.06 15.49 -31.10
C PRO A 81 -22.83 14.66 -31.50
N LEU A 82 -23.02 13.43 -32.00
CA LEU A 82 -21.93 12.52 -32.41
C LEU A 82 -21.81 12.38 -33.93
N ASP A 83 -22.74 12.95 -34.70
CA ASP A 83 -22.92 12.67 -36.13
C ASP A 83 -22.89 11.16 -36.50
N ALA A 84 -23.44 10.34 -35.60
CA ALA A 84 -23.35 8.90 -35.66
C ALA A 84 -24.61 8.22 -35.11
N TYR A 85 -24.83 6.97 -35.53
CA TYR A 85 -25.80 6.07 -34.93
C TYR A 85 -25.25 5.48 -33.64
N THR A 86 -26.00 5.59 -32.56
CA THR A 86 -25.64 5.03 -31.27
C THR A 86 -26.38 3.73 -31.01
N ILE A 87 -25.64 2.69 -30.58
CA ILE A 87 -26.22 1.45 -30.08
C ILE A 87 -26.33 1.57 -28.57
N GLU A 88 -27.56 1.54 -28.08
CA GLU A 88 -27.90 1.81 -26.68
C GLU A 88 -28.93 0.80 -26.18
N TRP A 89 -29.11 0.75 -24.85
CA TRP A 89 -30.36 0.24 -24.30
C TRP A 89 -31.45 1.29 -24.41
N PRO A 90 -32.74 0.88 -24.47
CA PRO A 90 -33.87 1.79 -24.35
C PRO A 90 -33.71 2.71 -23.15
N ALA A 91 -34.03 4.00 -23.31
CA ALA A 91 -33.85 4.99 -22.25
C ALA A 91 -34.70 6.25 -22.50
N GLY A 92 -35.34 6.74 -21.44
CA GLY A 92 -36.23 7.89 -21.51
C GLY A 92 -36.07 8.87 -20.37
N LEU A 93 -36.69 10.05 -20.50
CA LEU A 93 -36.70 11.06 -19.44
C LEU A 93 -37.74 10.70 -18.38
N ILE A 94 -37.48 11.12 -17.14
CA ILE A 94 -38.45 10.98 -16.05
C ILE A 94 -39.26 12.28 -15.94
N ASP A 95 -40.56 12.18 -16.14
CA ASP A 95 -41.51 13.28 -15.96
C ASP A 95 -41.69 13.66 -14.47
N ALA A 96 -42.20 14.86 -14.22
CA ALA A 96 -42.20 15.46 -12.88
C ALA A 96 -43.04 14.70 -11.83
N GLU A 97 -44.01 13.89 -12.26
CA GLU A 97 -44.99 13.20 -11.40
C GLU A 97 -44.91 11.67 -11.49
N GLU A 98 -43.87 11.11 -12.15
CA GLU A 98 -43.69 9.66 -12.30
C GLU A 98 -42.43 9.15 -11.57
N THR A 99 -42.45 7.89 -11.13
CA THR A 99 -41.23 7.23 -10.61
C THR A 99 -40.35 6.71 -11.74
N ALA A 100 -39.10 6.36 -11.43
CA ALA A 100 -38.20 5.75 -12.40
C ALA A 100 -38.73 4.38 -12.89
N GLU A 101 -39.44 3.61 -12.05
CA GLU A 101 -40.12 2.39 -12.48
C GLU A 101 -41.23 2.68 -13.49
N GLU A 102 -42.07 3.67 -13.22
CA GLU A 102 -43.21 4.04 -14.08
C GLU A 102 -42.72 4.57 -15.43
N ALA A 103 -41.71 5.45 -15.41
CA ALA A 103 -41.02 5.94 -16.61
C ALA A 103 -40.43 4.77 -17.41
N ALA A 104 -39.76 3.82 -16.76
CA ALA A 104 -39.15 2.67 -17.44
C ALA A 104 -40.19 1.82 -18.18
N VAL A 105 -41.36 1.58 -17.58
CA VAL A 105 -42.43 0.79 -18.23
C VAL A 105 -43.03 1.56 -19.40
N ARG A 106 -43.29 2.86 -19.24
CA ARG A 106 -43.85 3.74 -20.28
C ARG A 106 -42.92 3.84 -21.49
N GLU A 107 -41.68 4.29 -21.25
CA GLU A 107 -40.66 4.52 -22.28
C GLU A 107 -40.28 3.22 -23.01
N PHE A 108 -40.15 2.11 -22.28
CA PHE A 108 -39.83 0.82 -22.90
C PHE A 108 -40.97 0.36 -23.81
N LYS A 109 -42.24 0.61 -23.45
CA LYS A 109 -43.39 0.30 -24.30
C LYS A 109 -43.44 1.19 -25.54
N GLU A 110 -43.15 2.48 -25.40
CA GLU A 110 -43.13 3.47 -26.48
C GLU A 110 -42.03 3.14 -27.51
N GLU A 111 -40.77 3.00 -27.04
CA GLU A 111 -39.62 2.77 -27.91
C GLU A 111 -39.59 1.37 -28.54
N THR A 112 -40.07 0.33 -27.83
CA THR A 112 -39.87 -1.07 -28.26
C THR A 112 -41.16 -1.79 -28.66
N GLY A 113 -42.32 -1.31 -28.19
CA GLY A 113 -43.62 -1.97 -28.32
C GLY A 113 -43.88 -3.08 -27.29
N TYR A 114 -42.88 -3.53 -26.54
CA TYR A 114 -43.01 -4.64 -25.60
C TYR A 114 -43.51 -4.21 -24.22
N ASP A 115 -44.38 -5.03 -23.62
CA ASP A 115 -44.69 -4.91 -22.19
C ASP A 115 -43.56 -5.54 -21.38
N CYS A 116 -43.19 -4.90 -20.27
CA CYS A 116 -42.10 -5.37 -19.42
C CYS A 116 -42.49 -5.35 -17.94
N LYS A 117 -41.80 -6.20 -17.17
CA LYS A 117 -41.87 -6.21 -15.72
C LYS A 117 -40.55 -5.66 -15.17
N VAL A 118 -40.62 -4.61 -14.37
CA VAL A 118 -39.44 -4.08 -13.66
C VAL A 118 -39.04 -5.07 -12.55
N LEU A 119 -37.78 -5.50 -12.57
CA LEU A 119 -37.18 -6.39 -11.59
C LEU A 119 -36.48 -5.61 -10.46
N SER A 120 -35.78 -4.54 -10.83
CA SER A 120 -35.04 -3.70 -9.88
C SER A 120 -34.71 -2.34 -10.48
N VAL A 121 -34.53 -1.34 -9.63
CA VAL A 121 -34.06 0.00 -10.01
C VAL A 121 -32.84 0.36 -9.16
N SER A 122 -31.79 0.86 -9.80
CA SER A 122 -30.56 1.26 -9.12
C SER A 122 -30.70 2.62 -8.42
N PRO A 123 -29.77 2.98 -7.51
CA PRO A 123 -29.56 4.37 -7.15
C PRO A 123 -29.24 5.25 -8.37
N ALA A 124 -29.31 6.57 -8.23
CA ALA A 124 -28.94 7.51 -9.28
C ALA A 124 -27.44 7.42 -9.61
N GLN A 125 -27.12 7.42 -10.91
CA GLN A 125 -25.78 7.29 -11.46
C GLN A 125 -25.46 8.51 -12.33
N ALA A 126 -24.25 9.06 -12.21
CA ALA A 126 -23.80 10.16 -13.06
C ALA A 126 -23.50 9.64 -14.48
N ALA A 127 -23.96 10.35 -15.50
CA ALA A 127 -23.72 9.98 -16.90
C ALA A 127 -22.30 10.39 -17.36
N ASP A 128 -21.88 11.61 -17.02
CA ASP A 128 -20.54 12.14 -17.31
C ASP A 128 -20.14 13.21 -16.26
N PRO A 129 -19.66 12.79 -15.08
CA PRO A 129 -19.44 13.69 -13.94
C PRO A 129 -18.30 14.71 -14.14
N GLY A 130 -17.50 14.57 -15.21
CA GLY A 130 -16.44 15.54 -15.53
C GLY A 130 -16.97 16.80 -16.23
N MET A 131 -18.13 16.72 -16.88
CA MET A 131 -18.65 17.79 -17.75
C MET A 131 -20.07 18.25 -17.38
N THR A 132 -20.90 17.34 -16.87
CA THR A 132 -22.31 17.61 -16.60
C THR A 132 -22.77 17.02 -15.28
N ASN A 133 -23.78 17.63 -14.68
CA ASN A 133 -24.47 17.03 -13.55
C ASN A 133 -25.56 16.02 -13.97
N ALA A 134 -25.70 15.72 -15.27
CA ALA A 134 -26.70 14.81 -15.80
C ALA A 134 -26.59 13.42 -15.16
N ASN A 135 -27.72 12.88 -14.72
CA ASN A 135 -27.78 11.61 -14.02
C ASN A 135 -28.94 10.74 -14.53
N MET A 136 -28.94 9.47 -14.14
CA MET A 136 -30.02 8.54 -14.45
C MET A 136 -30.05 7.34 -13.52
N GLN A 137 -31.15 6.61 -13.50
CA GLN A 137 -31.25 5.30 -12.84
C GLN A 137 -31.25 4.17 -13.88
N LEU A 138 -30.76 2.99 -13.49
CA LEU A 138 -30.86 1.78 -14.29
C LEU A 138 -32.05 0.96 -13.78
N ALA A 139 -33.05 0.73 -14.63
CA ALA A 139 -34.11 -0.23 -14.39
C ALA A 139 -33.76 -1.55 -15.12
N MET A 140 -33.71 -2.66 -14.38
CA MET A 140 -33.63 -3.98 -14.99
C MET A 140 -35.05 -4.48 -15.26
N VAL A 141 -35.36 -4.80 -16.50
CA VAL A 141 -36.70 -5.23 -16.92
C VAL A 141 -36.68 -6.61 -17.58
N GLU A 142 -37.76 -7.36 -17.39
CA GLU A 142 -37.97 -8.67 -17.97
C GLU A 142 -39.16 -8.64 -18.92
N VAL A 143 -39.00 -9.25 -20.09
CA VAL A 143 -40.05 -9.39 -21.10
C VAL A 143 -40.28 -10.88 -21.36
N GLN A 144 -41.51 -11.33 -21.15
CA GLN A 144 -41.92 -12.71 -21.42
C GLN A 144 -42.52 -12.78 -22.83
N LEU A 145 -41.92 -13.58 -23.71
CA LEU A 145 -42.39 -13.79 -25.08
C LEU A 145 -43.05 -15.17 -25.24
N GLY A 146 -44.14 -15.24 -25.99
CA GLY A 146 -44.79 -16.48 -26.46
C GLY A 146 -44.19 -16.99 -27.78
N GLU A 147 -44.45 -18.27 -28.11
CA GLU A 147 -43.90 -18.90 -29.32
C GLU A 147 -44.42 -18.31 -30.64
N ASN A 148 -45.61 -17.69 -30.62
CA ASN A 148 -46.29 -17.12 -31.79
C ASN A 148 -46.62 -15.64 -31.60
N ASP A 149 -45.92 -14.95 -30.71
CA ASP A 149 -46.14 -13.52 -30.51
C ASP A 149 -45.65 -12.76 -31.74
N GLU A 150 -46.55 -11.97 -32.34
CA GLU A 150 -46.19 -11.03 -33.39
C GLU A 150 -45.32 -9.90 -32.82
N GLU A 151 -44.42 -9.37 -33.64
CA GLU A 151 -43.56 -8.26 -33.22
C GLU A 151 -44.43 -7.01 -32.97
N PRO A 152 -44.44 -6.45 -31.74
CA PRO A 152 -45.36 -5.37 -31.41
C PRO A 152 -45.00 -4.07 -32.14
N GLU A 153 -45.99 -3.23 -32.37
CA GLU A 153 -45.80 -1.91 -32.99
C GLU A 153 -45.20 -0.91 -31.99
N GLN A 154 -44.19 -0.15 -32.45
CA GLN A 154 -43.59 0.95 -31.69
C GLN A 154 -44.50 2.19 -31.70
N ARG A 155 -44.42 3.02 -30.66
CA ARG A 155 -45.10 4.32 -30.55
C ARG A 155 -44.06 5.40 -30.28
N LEU A 156 -43.35 5.78 -31.34
CA LEU A 156 -42.25 6.74 -31.29
C LEU A 156 -42.76 8.18 -31.35
N ASP A 157 -42.07 9.08 -30.66
CA ASP A 157 -42.37 10.51 -30.70
C ASP A 157 -41.91 11.17 -32.02
N ASP A 158 -42.44 12.37 -32.29
CA ASP A 158 -42.08 13.12 -33.49
C ASP A 158 -40.59 13.49 -33.49
N GLY A 159 -39.86 13.03 -34.51
CA GLY A 159 -38.41 13.18 -34.62
C GLY A 159 -37.60 11.97 -34.14
N GLU A 160 -38.23 10.95 -33.57
CA GLU A 160 -37.56 9.71 -33.19
C GLU A 160 -37.55 8.69 -34.34
N HIS A 161 -36.36 8.21 -34.66
CA HIS A 161 -36.18 7.13 -35.63
C HIS A 161 -35.34 6.02 -34.99
N ILE A 162 -36.02 5.12 -34.30
CA ILE A 162 -35.42 4.06 -33.50
C ILE A 162 -35.58 2.72 -34.21
N GLN A 163 -34.44 2.11 -34.56
CA GLN A 163 -34.39 0.72 -35.00
C GLN A 163 -34.15 -0.19 -33.79
N ARG A 164 -34.93 -1.27 -33.66
CA ARG A 164 -34.72 -2.31 -32.65
C ARG A 164 -33.85 -3.45 -33.18
N GLU A 165 -33.00 -3.98 -32.32
CA GLU A 165 -32.27 -5.22 -32.60
C GLU A 165 -32.22 -6.12 -31.36
N ILE A 166 -32.66 -7.36 -31.51
CA ILE A 166 -32.64 -8.36 -30.43
C ILE A 166 -31.41 -9.25 -30.61
N ILE A 167 -30.56 -9.29 -29.59
CA ILE A 167 -29.28 -10.03 -29.62
C ILE A 167 -29.24 -11.03 -28.45
N PRO A 168 -28.87 -12.30 -28.67
CA PRO A 168 -28.61 -13.23 -27.59
C PRO A 168 -27.56 -12.69 -26.62
N LEU A 169 -27.79 -12.81 -25.32
CA LEU A 169 -26.88 -12.28 -24.30
C LEU A 169 -25.45 -12.85 -24.43
N SER A 170 -25.33 -14.11 -24.88
CA SER A 170 -24.05 -14.78 -25.12
C SER A 170 -23.20 -14.14 -26.23
N GLU A 171 -23.83 -13.44 -27.17
CA GLU A 171 -23.17 -12.83 -28.33
C GLU A 171 -23.01 -11.31 -28.18
N LEU A 172 -23.59 -10.73 -27.11
CA LEU A 172 -23.69 -9.29 -26.93
C LEU A 172 -22.32 -8.59 -27.06
N TYR A 173 -21.31 -9.04 -26.32
CA TYR A 173 -19.98 -8.41 -26.36
C TYR A 173 -19.35 -8.43 -27.75
N GLU A 174 -19.33 -9.59 -28.41
CA GLU A 174 -18.75 -9.74 -29.75
C GLU A 174 -19.47 -8.86 -30.78
N ARG A 175 -20.82 -8.78 -30.69
CA ARG A 175 -21.64 -7.91 -31.54
C ARG A 175 -21.34 -6.43 -31.31
N LEU A 176 -21.20 -5.98 -30.06
CA LEU A 176 -20.83 -4.59 -29.74
C LEU A 176 -19.44 -4.23 -30.29
N VAL A 177 -18.47 -5.15 -30.20
CA VAL A 177 -17.14 -4.98 -30.81
C VAL A 177 -17.24 -4.89 -32.34
N GLU A 178 -18.16 -5.63 -32.97
CA GLU A 178 -18.42 -5.53 -34.41
C GLU A 178 -19.04 -4.17 -34.78
N TYR A 179 -20.06 -3.70 -34.05
CA TYR A 179 -20.67 -2.38 -34.28
C TYR A 179 -19.65 -1.24 -34.16
N SER A 180 -18.74 -1.30 -33.18
CA SER A 180 -17.72 -0.26 -33.01
C SER A 180 -16.75 -0.12 -34.19
N LYS A 181 -16.71 -1.10 -35.10
CA LYS A 181 -15.89 -1.06 -36.32
C LYS A 181 -16.64 -0.51 -37.53
N ARG A 182 -17.95 -0.35 -37.45
CA ARG A 182 -18.77 0.19 -38.55
C ARG A 182 -18.61 1.70 -38.61
N GLU A 183 -18.65 2.25 -39.82
CA GLU A 183 -18.59 3.70 -40.00
C GLU A 183 -19.84 4.37 -39.42
N ARG A 184 -19.67 5.60 -38.90
CA ARG A 184 -20.75 6.41 -38.27
C ARG A 184 -21.56 5.66 -37.21
N THR A 185 -20.92 4.78 -36.46
CA THR A 185 -21.55 3.95 -35.43
C THR A 185 -20.77 4.03 -34.13
N VAL A 186 -21.46 4.25 -33.01
CA VAL A 186 -20.86 4.37 -31.67
C VAL A 186 -21.66 3.53 -30.67
N VAL A 187 -20.99 2.71 -29.85
CA VAL A 187 -21.66 1.96 -28.77
C VAL A 187 -21.68 2.81 -27.50
N ALA A 188 -22.84 2.93 -26.86
CA ALA A 188 -22.95 3.64 -25.59
C ALA A 188 -22.09 2.99 -24.50
N ALA A 189 -21.32 3.80 -23.77
CA ALA A 189 -20.34 3.33 -22.79
C ALA A 189 -20.96 2.39 -21.73
N LYS A 190 -22.14 2.72 -21.20
CA LYS A 190 -22.84 1.90 -20.19
C LYS A 190 -23.15 0.49 -20.71
N LEU A 191 -23.62 0.38 -21.94
CA LEU A 191 -23.94 -0.90 -22.58
C LEU A 191 -22.65 -1.71 -22.84
N PHE A 192 -21.60 -1.05 -23.32
CA PHE A 192 -20.31 -1.70 -23.56
C PHE A 192 -19.67 -2.21 -22.26
N HIS A 193 -19.66 -1.40 -21.20
CA HIS A 193 -19.13 -1.79 -19.89
C HIS A 193 -19.88 -2.99 -19.31
N PHE A 194 -21.21 -3.01 -19.42
CA PHE A 194 -22.02 -4.16 -19.02
C PHE A 194 -21.63 -5.42 -19.78
N ALA A 195 -21.57 -5.35 -21.12
CA ALA A 195 -21.22 -6.49 -21.96
C ALA A 195 -19.78 -6.98 -21.70
N ALA A 196 -18.82 -6.08 -21.51
CA ALA A 196 -17.43 -6.43 -21.18
C ALA A 196 -17.31 -7.12 -19.83
N GLY A 197 -18.11 -6.74 -18.84
CA GLY A 197 -18.17 -7.43 -17.54
C GLY A 197 -18.78 -8.84 -17.63
N GLN A 198 -19.55 -9.13 -18.68
CA GLN A 198 -20.16 -10.43 -18.94
C GLN A 198 -19.35 -11.29 -19.93
N ASP A 199 -18.27 -10.77 -20.53
CA ASP A 199 -17.49 -11.48 -21.55
C ASP A 199 -16.83 -12.75 -20.96
N PRO A 200 -17.26 -13.96 -21.38
CA PRO A 200 -16.67 -15.21 -20.91
C PRO A 200 -15.22 -15.41 -21.38
N ASN A 201 -14.76 -14.64 -22.37
CA ASN A 201 -13.41 -14.67 -22.90
C ASN A 201 -12.47 -13.64 -22.28
N ALA A 202 -12.97 -12.68 -21.49
CA ALA A 202 -12.12 -11.81 -20.69
C ALA A 202 -11.28 -12.70 -19.77
N GLU A 203 -9.95 -12.64 -19.87
CA GLU A 203 -9.03 -13.55 -19.16
C GLU A 203 -8.95 -13.29 -17.64
N PHE A 204 -10.09 -13.20 -16.95
CA PHE A 204 -10.23 -13.66 -15.58
C PHE A 204 -10.74 -15.10 -15.60
N LYS A 205 -9.86 -16.07 -15.89
CA LYS A 205 -10.24 -17.51 -15.91
C LYS A 205 -10.58 -17.99 -14.49
N PRO A 206 -11.85 -18.28 -14.16
CA PRO A 206 -12.17 -18.96 -12.91
C PRO A 206 -11.66 -20.40 -13.03
N ARG A 207 -10.91 -20.89 -12.04
CA ARG A 207 -10.54 -22.31 -11.99
C ARG A 207 -11.80 -23.14 -11.78
N VAL A 208 -12.08 -24.11 -12.66
CA VAL A 208 -13.16 -25.09 -12.47
C VAL A 208 -12.94 -25.81 -11.13
N ALA A 209 -13.86 -25.63 -10.18
CA ALA A 209 -13.72 -26.16 -8.82
C ALA A 209 -13.65 -27.70 -8.78
N LYS A 210 -14.27 -28.40 -9.75
CA LYS A 210 -14.27 -29.86 -9.84
C LYS A 210 -14.36 -30.34 -11.29
N ALA A 211 -13.34 -31.06 -11.77
CA ALA A 211 -13.39 -31.77 -13.04
C ALA A 211 -14.23 -33.07 -12.91
N CYS A 212 -14.91 -33.50 -13.99
CA CYS A 212 -15.60 -34.79 -14.05
C CYS A 212 -14.62 -35.97 -13.82
N GLU A 213 -15.11 -37.12 -13.39
CA GLU A 213 -14.24 -38.28 -13.10
C GLU A 213 -13.45 -38.75 -14.32
N THR A 214 -14.06 -38.71 -15.50
CA THR A 214 -13.43 -39.14 -16.75
C THR A 214 -12.22 -38.26 -17.12
N CYS A 215 -12.39 -36.93 -17.12
CA CYS A 215 -11.29 -36.00 -17.40
C CYS A 215 -10.24 -36.00 -16.29
N ARG A 216 -10.65 -36.15 -15.03
CA ARG A 216 -9.74 -36.27 -13.89
C ARG A 216 -8.88 -37.52 -13.98
N ARG A 217 -9.48 -38.69 -14.24
CA ARG A 217 -8.77 -39.98 -14.38
C ARG A 217 -7.81 -39.97 -15.58
N ARG A 218 -8.21 -39.34 -16.68
CA ARG A 218 -7.40 -39.25 -17.91
C ARG A 218 -6.41 -38.08 -17.90
N LYS A 219 -6.35 -37.28 -16.83
CA LYS A 219 -5.51 -36.07 -16.69
C LYS A 219 -5.65 -35.10 -17.88
N ARG A 220 -6.88 -34.86 -18.34
CA ARG A 220 -7.20 -33.93 -19.43
C ARG A 220 -7.99 -32.73 -18.92
N LYS A 221 -7.91 -31.62 -19.64
CA LYS A 221 -8.66 -30.39 -19.30
C LYS A 221 -10.16 -30.68 -19.31
N CYS A 222 -10.85 -30.21 -18.27
CA CYS A 222 -12.29 -30.30 -18.10
C CYS A 222 -12.83 -28.88 -18.02
N ASP A 223 -13.87 -28.62 -18.79
CA ASP A 223 -14.56 -27.34 -18.90
C ASP A 223 -15.70 -27.19 -17.88
N GLY A 224 -15.97 -28.21 -17.06
CA GLY A 224 -16.98 -28.14 -15.99
C GLY A 224 -18.43 -28.33 -16.44
N ASN A 225 -18.70 -28.34 -17.75
CA ASN A 225 -20.02 -28.66 -18.33
C ASN A 225 -20.41 -30.12 -18.07
N SER A 226 -21.71 -30.42 -18.00
CA SER A 226 -22.24 -31.77 -17.77
C SER A 226 -23.27 -32.17 -18.85
N PRO A 227 -22.89 -33.00 -19.85
CA PRO A 227 -21.59 -33.62 -20.07
C PRO A 227 -20.52 -32.63 -20.56
N CYS A 228 -19.26 -32.88 -20.18
CA CYS A 228 -18.12 -32.01 -20.47
C CYS A 228 -17.73 -32.06 -21.95
N SER A 229 -17.27 -30.95 -22.56
CA SER A 229 -16.93 -30.91 -24.00
C SER A 229 -15.85 -31.94 -24.37
N SER A 230 -14.88 -32.14 -23.47
CA SER A 230 -13.86 -33.19 -23.65
C SER A 230 -14.43 -34.60 -23.58
N CYS A 231 -15.53 -34.83 -22.89
CA CYS A 231 -16.16 -36.13 -22.70
C CYS A 231 -17.04 -36.47 -23.91
N VAL A 232 -17.82 -35.48 -24.36
CA VAL A 232 -18.62 -35.53 -25.58
C VAL A 232 -17.74 -35.81 -26.81
N LYS A 233 -16.65 -35.04 -26.98
CA LYS A 233 -15.74 -35.19 -28.14
C LYS A 233 -15.09 -36.57 -28.23
N ASN A 234 -14.86 -37.24 -27.10
CA ASN A 234 -14.25 -38.55 -27.07
C ASN A 234 -15.28 -39.69 -26.97
N ASN A 235 -16.57 -39.36 -27.00
CA ASN A 235 -17.69 -40.28 -26.86
C ASN A 235 -17.59 -41.15 -25.58
N ILE A 236 -17.33 -40.51 -24.44
CA ILE A 236 -17.18 -41.17 -23.14
C ILE A 236 -18.15 -40.56 -22.15
N GLU A 237 -18.75 -41.43 -21.34
CA GLU A 237 -19.65 -41.06 -20.24
C GLU A 237 -19.01 -40.02 -19.30
N CYS A 238 -19.76 -38.95 -19.04
CA CYS A 238 -19.32 -37.83 -18.22
C CYS A 238 -20.08 -37.83 -16.89
N VAL A 239 -19.40 -38.25 -15.82
CA VAL A 239 -20.01 -38.36 -14.49
C VAL A 239 -19.44 -37.29 -13.56
N TYR A 240 -20.33 -36.48 -13.00
CA TYR A 240 -20.06 -35.58 -11.87
C TYR A 240 -20.79 -36.12 -10.64
N VAL A 241 -20.05 -36.64 -9.68
CA VAL A 241 -20.63 -37.11 -8.42
C VAL A 241 -20.91 -35.91 -7.52
N LEU A 242 -22.18 -35.56 -7.30
CA LEU A 242 -22.60 -34.56 -6.32
C LEU A 242 -22.74 -35.23 -4.94
N GLU A 243 -21.94 -34.74 -3.99
CA GLU A 243 -21.91 -35.06 -2.56
C GLU A 243 -21.86 -36.54 -2.11
N ARG A 244 -20.78 -36.88 -1.40
CA ARG A 244 -20.83 -37.98 -0.44
C ARG A 244 -21.63 -37.51 0.77
N LYS A 245 -22.79 -38.13 1.05
CA LYS A 245 -23.37 -38.11 2.40
C LYS A 245 -22.25 -38.38 3.41
N ARG A 246 -22.13 -37.55 4.46
CA ARG A 246 -21.25 -37.82 5.61
C ARG A 246 -21.59 -39.23 6.13
N LYS A 247 -20.76 -40.22 5.77
CA LYS A 247 -20.73 -41.50 6.47
C LYS A 247 -20.23 -41.20 7.88
N GLN A 248 -20.98 -41.65 8.88
CA GLN A 248 -20.46 -41.82 10.24
C GLN A 248 -19.09 -42.51 10.11
N ARG A 249 -18.06 -41.88 10.68
CA ARG A 249 -16.68 -42.35 10.55
C ARG A 249 -16.57 -43.71 11.21
N ASP A 250 -16.19 -44.73 10.44
CA ASP A 250 -15.78 -46.02 10.99
C ASP A 250 -14.59 -45.78 11.92
N SER A 251 -14.78 -46.08 13.21
CA SER A 251 -13.78 -45.92 14.27
C SER A 251 -12.47 -46.67 13.94
N GLU A 252 -12.58 -47.74 13.16
CA GLU A 252 -11.46 -48.58 12.72
C GLU A 252 -10.63 -47.94 11.60
N LEU A 253 -11.25 -47.16 10.70
CA LEU A 253 -10.53 -46.43 9.66
C LEU A 253 -9.79 -45.22 10.25
N VAL A 254 -10.37 -44.56 11.26
CA VAL A 254 -9.70 -43.46 11.97
C VAL A 254 -8.48 -43.99 12.72
N SER A 255 -8.60 -45.11 13.45
CA SER A 255 -7.46 -45.76 14.11
C SER A 255 -6.37 -46.16 13.10
N ASN A 256 -6.73 -46.79 11.98
CA ASN A 256 -5.76 -47.17 10.96
C ASN A 256 -5.09 -45.97 10.28
N LEU A 257 -5.78 -44.85 10.12
CA LEU A 257 -5.20 -43.61 9.59
C LEU A 257 -4.30 -42.92 10.62
N GLU A 258 -4.65 -42.97 11.91
CA GLU A 258 -3.80 -42.49 13.00
C GLU A 258 -2.51 -43.32 13.08
N ASP A 259 -2.61 -44.64 12.95
CA ASP A 259 -1.46 -45.56 12.89
C ASP A 259 -0.62 -45.33 11.63
N GLN A 260 -1.24 -45.07 10.48
CA GLN A 260 -0.51 -44.71 9.25
C GLN A 260 0.18 -43.34 9.36
N VAL A 261 -0.44 -42.36 10.00
CA VAL A 261 0.17 -41.05 10.27
C VAL A 261 1.33 -41.20 11.25
N LEU A 262 1.19 -42.05 12.28
CA LEU A 262 2.29 -42.36 13.19
C LEU A 262 3.44 -43.06 12.46
N ALA A 263 3.13 -44.05 11.61
CA ALA A 263 4.13 -44.76 10.82
C ALA A 263 4.83 -43.86 9.79
N LEU A 264 4.10 -42.93 9.16
CA LEU A 264 4.67 -41.93 8.25
C LEU A 264 5.54 -40.91 9.00
N LYS A 265 5.12 -40.44 10.18
CA LYS A 265 5.94 -39.58 11.04
C LYS A 265 7.22 -40.29 11.50
N ASP A 266 7.13 -41.59 11.78
CA ASP A 266 8.28 -42.40 12.18
C ASP A 266 9.21 -42.70 11.00
N TYR A 267 8.66 -42.85 9.80
CA TYR A 267 9.41 -42.99 8.55
C TYR A 267 10.12 -41.68 8.16
N VAL A 268 9.46 -40.53 8.33
CA VAL A 268 10.06 -39.20 8.16
C VAL A 268 11.19 -39.00 9.17
N ARG A 269 10.99 -39.33 10.45
CA ARG A 269 12.07 -39.29 11.46
C ARG A 269 13.26 -40.21 11.13
N LYS A 270 13.01 -41.39 10.55
CA LYS A 270 14.07 -42.30 10.10
C LYS A 270 14.80 -41.78 8.86
N LEU A 271 14.10 -41.12 7.94
CA LEU A 271 14.71 -40.43 6.79
C LEU A 271 15.54 -39.21 7.22
N GLU A 272 15.06 -38.45 8.21
CA GLU A 272 15.79 -37.33 8.81
C GLU A 272 17.06 -37.79 9.54
N ALA A 273 16.99 -38.92 10.25
CA ALA A 273 18.15 -39.55 10.87
C ALA A 273 19.14 -40.11 9.83
N ALA A 274 18.66 -40.62 8.70
CA ALA A 274 19.50 -41.10 7.60
C ALA A 274 20.14 -39.96 6.76
N CYS A 275 19.52 -38.77 6.74
CA CYS A 275 20.01 -37.60 6.02
C CYS A 275 20.98 -36.69 6.81
N GLY A 276 21.45 -37.09 7.99
CA GLY A 276 22.62 -36.47 8.64
C GLY A 276 22.46 -35.02 9.09
N TYR A 277 21.24 -34.56 9.39
CA TYR A 277 20.99 -33.20 9.92
C TYR A 277 21.17 -33.04 11.43
N ALA A 278 21.61 -34.09 12.15
CA ALA A 278 21.68 -34.07 13.61
C ALA A 278 22.86 -33.26 14.20
N ASN A 279 23.72 -32.60 13.40
CA ASN A 279 24.94 -31.94 13.91
C ASN A 279 25.23 -30.52 13.38
N LEU A 280 24.20 -29.71 13.04
CA LEU A 280 24.33 -28.28 12.73
C LEU A 280 23.26 -27.42 13.44
N PRO A 281 23.58 -26.16 13.81
CA PRO A 281 22.79 -25.32 14.70
C PRO A 281 21.70 -24.62 13.89
N ASP A 282 20.46 -25.06 14.05
CA ASP A 282 19.26 -24.25 14.24
C ASP A 282 19.24 -22.80 13.66
N PHE A 283 19.44 -22.64 12.35
CA PHE A 283 19.33 -21.34 11.64
C PHE A 283 18.41 -21.38 10.40
N ALA A 284 17.52 -22.37 10.31
CA ALA A 284 16.40 -22.32 9.37
C ALA A 284 15.18 -21.66 10.04
N PRO A 285 14.60 -20.58 9.48
CA PRO A 285 13.25 -20.16 9.86
C PRO A 285 12.26 -21.08 9.15
N GLY A 286 11.85 -22.13 9.85
CA GLY A 286 10.74 -22.98 9.45
C GLY A 286 11.01 -24.49 9.49
N SER A 287 11.33 -25.04 10.67
CA SER A 287 10.77 -26.34 11.09
C SER A 287 9.70 -26.05 12.13
N LEU A 288 8.44 -26.11 11.68
CA LEU A 288 7.25 -25.99 12.49
C LEU A 288 6.94 -27.35 13.13
N GLU A 289 7.70 -27.78 14.14
CA GLU A 289 7.21 -28.82 15.06
C GLU A 289 7.51 -28.44 16.51
N ASP A 290 6.40 -28.24 17.22
CA ASP A 290 6.12 -28.63 18.61
C ASP A 290 7.07 -28.14 19.71
N GLU A 291 6.76 -26.98 20.30
CA GLU A 291 6.55 -26.84 21.75
C GLU A 291 5.70 -25.58 22.02
N GLY A 292 4.47 -25.77 22.54
CA GLY A 292 3.66 -24.72 23.14
C GLY A 292 2.26 -24.60 22.54
N SER A 293 1.24 -24.95 23.34
CA SER A 293 -0.18 -24.66 23.09
C SER A 293 -0.39 -23.26 22.49
N ALA A 294 -1.31 -23.14 21.52
CA ALA A 294 -1.70 -21.86 20.93
C ALA A 294 -1.85 -20.78 22.02
N HIS A 295 -0.97 -19.78 21.99
CA HIS A 295 -1.05 -18.63 22.88
C HIS A 295 -2.37 -17.91 22.61
N THR A 296 -3.27 -17.94 23.58
CA THR A 296 -4.47 -17.10 23.58
C THR A 296 -4.11 -15.76 24.20
N ILE A 297 -4.42 -14.65 23.51
CA ILE A 297 -4.29 -13.32 24.09
C ILE A 297 -5.28 -13.19 25.24
N ASP A 298 -4.77 -12.90 26.44
CA ASP A 298 -5.59 -12.63 27.61
C ASP A 298 -5.94 -11.13 27.72
N ASP A 299 -6.92 -10.81 28.57
CA ASP A 299 -7.41 -9.44 28.70
C ASP A 299 -6.40 -8.50 29.39
N SER A 300 -5.38 -9.03 30.08
CA SER A 300 -4.30 -8.22 30.65
C SER A 300 -3.35 -7.67 29.58
N GLN A 301 -3.40 -8.19 28.35
CA GLN A 301 -2.65 -7.67 27.21
C GLN A 301 -3.40 -6.57 26.43
N SER A 302 -4.70 -6.35 26.66
CA SER A 302 -5.54 -5.47 25.84
C SER A 302 -5.04 -4.02 25.76
N SER A 303 -4.61 -3.43 26.88
CA SER A 303 -4.06 -2.06 26.89
C SER A 303 -2.76 -1.97 26.07
N ALA A 304 -1.86 -2.93 26.24
CA ALA A 304 -0.58 -2.96 25.54
C ALA A 304 -0.76 -3.27 24.05
N ILE A 305 -1.70 -4.16 23.71
CA ILE A 305 -2.11 -4.40 22.31
C ILE A 305 -2.63 -3.12 21.73
N ASN A 306 -3.55 -2.41 22.40
CA ASN A 306 -4.08 -1.14 21.91
C ASN A 306 -2.97 -0.13 21.65
N ASP A 307 -2.03 0.06 22.56
CA ASP A 307 -0.90 0.97 22.32
C ASP A 307 -0.06 0.55 21.11
N VAL A 308 0.27 -0.74 20.99
CA VAL A 308 1.11 -1.27 19.91
C VAL A 308 0.40 -1.28 18.56
N SER A 309 -0.89 -1.56 18.51
CA SER A 309 -1.69 -1.72 17.29
C SER A 309 -2.40 -0.44 16.83
N SER A 310 -2.52 0.55 17.72
CA SER A 310 -3.07 1.88 17.40
C SER A 310 -2.07 2.81 16.69
N MET A 311 -0.92 2.29 16.32
CA MET A 311 0.18 2.96 15.62
C MET A 311 -0.11 3.10 14.13
N MET A 312 -1.28 3.63 13.80
CA MET A 312 -1.57 4.11 12.45
C MET A 312 -1.09 5.56 12.32
N TRP A 313 -1.11 6.13 11.11
CA TRP A 313 -0.85 7.54 10.93
C TRP A 313 -1.72 8.39 11.85
N ARG A 314 -1.08 9.22 12.68
CA ARG A 314 -1.74 10.11 13.63
C ARG A 314 -1.35 11.55 13.34
N MET A 315 -2.34 12.42 13.38
CA MET A 315 -2.11 13.85 13.51
C MET A 315 -1.94 14.15 15.00
N ASN A 316 -0.73 14.55 15.40
CA ASN A 316 -0.44 15.00 16.73
C ASN A 316 -0.67 16.52 16.81
N ILE A 317 -1.51 16.97 17.73
CA ILE A 317 -1.82 18.39 17.94
C ILE A 317 -1.14 18.80 19.25
N HIS A 318 -0.04 19.54 19.18
CA HIS A 318 0.65 20.08 20.36
C HIS A 318 0.79 21.59 20.21
N GLY A 319 0.26 22.36 21.17
CA GLY A 319 0.48 23.80 21.23
C GLY A 319 -0.04 24.63 20.03
N GLY A 320 -0.97 24.09 19.24
CA GLY A 320 -1.52 24.74 18.04
C GLY A 320 -0.87 24.31 16.72
N GLU A 321 0.22 23.53 16.75
CA GLU A 321 0.84 22.96 15.54
C GLU A 321 0.42 21.48 15.36
N THR A 322 0.03 21.12 14.13
CA THR A 322 -0.33 19.76 13.74
C THR A 322 0.86 19.06 13.08
N SER A 323 1.34 17.94 13.64
CA SER A 323 2.40 17.13 13.03
C SER A 323 1.89 15.73 12.68
N PHE A 324 2.32 15.20 11.52
CA PHE A 324 1.88 13.90 11.02
C PHE A 324 2.91 12.82 11.37
N VAL A 325 2.49 11.79 12.11
CA VAL A 325 3.38 10.76 12.66
C VAL A 325 2.87 9.37 12.30
N GLY A 326 3.75 8.56 11.73
CA GLY A 326 3.47 7.21 11.27
C GLY A 326 3.75 6.11 12.31
N PRO A 327 3.71 4.84 11.86
CA PRO A 327 3.66 3.65 12.72
C PRO A 327 4.88 3.46 13.64
N SER A 328 6.02 3.97 13.20
CA SER A 328 7.29 3.89 13.91
C SER A 328 7.65 5.18 14.64
N GLY A 329 6.98 6.29 14.32
CA GLY A 329 7.20 7.61 14.94
C GLY A 329 6.36 7.84 16.19
N SER A 330 5.29 7.07 16.41
CA SER A 330 4.35 7.24 17.55
C SER A 330 4.96 7.02 18.94
N PHE A 331 6.22 6.59 19.01
CA PHE A 331 6.96 6.45 20.26
C PHE A 331 7.98 7.58 20.49
N CYS A 332 8.09 8.54 19.57
CA CYS A 332 8.76 9.81 19.82
C CYS A 332 7.79 10.71 20.61
N PHE A 333 7.88 10.66 21.94
CA PHE A 333 7.23 11.64 22.81
C PHE A 333 7.67 13.08 22.42
N PRO A 334 6.82 14.11 22.65
CA PRO A 334 7.21 15.49 22.44
C PRO A 334 8.48 15.80 23.24
N VAL A 335 9.50 16.28 22.54
CA VAL A 335 10.72 16.77 23.18
C VAL A 335 10.48 18.22 23.55
N SER A 336 10.02 18.44 24.76
CA SER A 336 10.24 19.73 25.43
C SER A 336 11.67 19.71 25.95
N GLY A 337 12.60 20.28 25.19
CA GLY A 337 13.99 20.44 25.65
C GLY A 337 15.00 20.51 24.52
N HIS A 338 15.46 21.73 24.22
CA HIS A 338 16.76 21.92 23.58
C HIS A 338 17.83 21.30 24.47
N VAL A 339 18.45 20.22 24.00
CA VAL A 339 19.71 19.75 24.59
C VAL A 339 20.80 20.60 23.98
N GLU A 340 21.22 21.65 24.67
CA GLU A 340 22.45 22.37 24.37
C GLU A 340 23.62 21.39 24.51
N THR A 341 24.24 21.04 23.38
CA THR A 341 25.49 20.32 23.35
C THR A 341 26.60 21.26 23.82
N GLN A 342 27.01 21.10 25.07
CA GLN A 342 28.21 21.76 25.61
C GLN A 342 29.44 21.39 24.76
N SER A 343 30.04 22.41 24.17
CA SER A 343 31.32 22.34 23.48
C SER A 343 32.46 22.24 24.50
N THR A 344 33.07 21.06 24.60
CA THR A 344 34.34 20.89 25.32
C THR A 344 35.51 20.80 24.34
N ASN A 345 36.58 21.49 24.72
CA ASN A 345 37.73 21.89 23.91
C ASN A 345 38.70 20.75 23.52
N HIS A 346 39.39 20.99 22.40
CA HIS A 346 40.65 20.41 21.92
C HIS A 346 40.68 18.90 21.62
N GLU A 347 40.36 18.53 20.37
CA GLU A 347 40.56 17.17 19.83
C GLU A 347 41.35 17.20 18.51
N ALA A 348 42.21 16.19 18.32
CA ALA A 348 43.15 16.10 17.21
C ALA A 348 42.44 15.90 15.85
N GLN A 349 42.90 16.61 14.83
CA GLN A 349 42.39 16.45 13.46
C GLN A 349 42.85 15.09 12.90
N GLU A 350 41.92 14.15 12.77
CA GLU A 350 42.18 12.87 12.12
C GLU A 350 42.49 13.06 10.64
N SER A 351 43.33 12.20 10.08
CA SER A 351 43.66 12.29 8.66
C SER A 351 42.45 11.95 7.81
N VAL A 352 42.26 12.70 6.71
CA VAL A 352 41.19 12.48 5.72
C VAL A 352 41.15 11.01 5.27
N GLN A 353 42.31 10.37 5.14
CA GLN A 353 42.41 8.97 4.75
C GLN A 353 41.74 8.01 5.73
N VAL A 354 41.91 8.23 7.04
CA VAL A 354 41.29 7.39 8.07
C VAL A 354 39.76 7.50 8.00
N LEU A 355 39.24 8.71 7.82
CA LEU A 355 37.80 8.93 7.67
C LEU A 355 37.23 8.28 6.39
N LEU A 356 37.96 8.34 5.27
CA LEU A 356 37.56 7.65 4.03
C LEU A 356 37.53 6.12 4.21
N ASP A 357 38.51 5.55 4.91
CA ASP A 357 38.57 4.12 5.19
C ASP A 357 37.44 3.68 6.14
N LEU A 358 37.13 4.50 7.16
CA LEU A 358 35.99 4.27 8.05
C LEU A 358 34.65 4.33 7.30
N PHE A 359 34.46 5.33 6.44
CA PHE A 359 33.26 5.44 5.60
C PHE A 359 33.09 4.18 4.76
N ARG A 360 34.16 3.74 4.08
CA ARG A 360 34.15 2.54 3.23
C ARG A 360 33.73 1.30 4.01
N GLN A 361 34.33 1.08 5.18
CA GLN A 361 34.15 -0.14 5.98
C GLN A 361 32.86 -0.19 6.81
N ARG A 362 32.34 0.97 7.24
CA ARG A 362 31.23 1.02 8.20
C ARG A 362 29.91 1.50 7.60
N ILE A 363 29.96 2.33 6.56
CA ILE A 363 28.77 2.93 5.95
C ILE A 363 28.57 2.35 4.54
N ASN A 364 29.57 2.53 3.66
CA ASN A 364 29.41 2.21 2.24
C ASN A 364 29.27 0.71 1.98
N SER A 365 29.90 -0.14 2.80
CA SER A 365 29.75 -1.59 2.73
C SER A 365 28.31 -2.08 2.92
N VAL A 366 27.44 -1.28 3.55
CA VAL A 366 26.03 -1.63 3.81
C VAL A 366 25.09 -0.90 2.85
N HIS A 367 25.36 0.38 2.58
CA HIS A 367 24.44 1.25 1.84
C HIS A 367 24.81 1.48 0.37
N HIS A 368 26.03 1.12 -0.04
CA HIS A 368 26.53 1.22 -1.41
C HIS A 368 26.29 2.61 -2.05
N PHE A 369 26.47 3.68 -1.28
CA PHE A 369 26.25 5.06 -1.75
C PHE A 369 27.13 5.43 -2.95
N VAL A 370 28.39 4.99 -2.93
CA VAL A 370 29.38 5.29 -3.97
C VAL A 370 30.20 4.05 -4.34
N SER A 371 30.75 4.03 -5.55
CA SER A 371 31.68 2.97 -5.95
C SER A 371 33.04 3.12 -5.25
N PRO A 372 33.80 2.03 -5.05
CA PRO A 372 35.13 2.11 -4.43
C PRO A 372 36.10 3.07 -5.15
N GLN A 373 35.99 3.16 -6.48
CA GLN A 373 36.82 4.06 -7.30
C GLN A 373 36.53 5.53 -7.00
N VAL A 374 35.27 5.89 -6.74
CA VAL A 374 34.89 7.26 -6.37
C VAL A 374 35.48 7.65 -5.01
N ILE A 375 35.56 6.73 -4.05
CA ILE A 375 36.16 7.02 -2.73
C ILE A 375 37.64 7.45 -2.86
N GLU A 376 38.38 6.86 -3.81
CA GLU A 376 39.79 7.18 -4.03
C GLU A 376 39.99 8.60 -4.60
N THR A 377 39.05 9.09 -5.41
CA THR A 377 39.11 10.44 -5.99
C THR A 377 38.73 11.54 -5.01
N LEU A 378 38.02 11.21 -3.91
CA LEU A 378 37.61 12.16 -2.87
C LEU A 378 38.77 12.67 -1.99
N ARG A 379 40.03 12.32 -2.25
CA ARG A 379 41.17 12.91 -1.52
C ARG A 379 41.40 14.38 -1.87
N ALA A 380 41.15 14.75 -3.12
CA ALA A 380 41.34 16.09 -3.65
C ALA A 380 40.24 16.38 -4.68
N PRO A 381 39.05 16.85 -4.26
CA PRO A 381 37.96 17.15 -5.18
C PRO A 381 38.33 18.33 -6.09
N GLU A 382 38.06 18.18 -7.38
CA GLU A 382 38.33 19.22 -8.40
C GLU A 382 37.06 19.99 -8.80
N SER A 383 35.90 19.56 -8.31
CA SER A 383 34.58 20.08 -8.68
C SER A 383 33.69 20.34 -7.46
N LEU A 384 32.74 21.25 -7.59
CA LEU A 384 31.84 21.66 -6.48
C LEU A 384 31.00 20.49 -5.93
N ASP A 385 30.51 19.61 -6.81
CA ASP A 385 29.79 18.39 -6.43
C ASP A 385 30.72 17.34 -5.78
N GLY A 386 31.99 17.29 -6.20
CA GLY A 386 33.03 16.50 -5.54
C GLY A 386 33.37 17.02 -4.14
N GLU A 387 33.44 18.34 -3.95
CA GLU A 387 33.60 18.97 -2.63
C GLU A 387 32.42 18.65 -1.71
N LEU A 388 31.19 18.73 -2.23
CA LEU A 388 29.98 18.34 -1.49
C LEU A 388 30.01 16.86 -1.11
N LEU A 389 30.37 15.97 -2.03
CA LEU A 389 30.46 14.54 -1.74
C LEU A 389 31.56 14.24 -0.71
N GLN A 390 32.73 14.86 -0.82
CA GLN A 390 33.81 14.71 0.16
C GLN A 390 33.36 15.18 1.54
N ALA A 391 32.83 16.40 1.65
CA ALA A 391 32.35 16.96 2.92
C ALA A 391 31.29 16.06 3.56
N SER A 392 30.34 15.55 2.76
CA SER A 392 29.29 14.63 3.24
C SER A 392 29.87 13.30 3.74
N VAL A 393 30.82 12.71 3.02
CA VAL A 393 31.51 11.46 3.40
C VAL A 393 32.29 11.64 4.70
N LEU A 394 33.07 12.72 4.83
CA LEU A 394 33.85 12.99 6.03
C LEU A 394 32.96 13.31 7.23
N ALA A 395 31.88 14.07 7.02
CA ALA A 395 30.89 14.36 8.05
C ALA A 395 30.19 13.10 8.56
N ALA A 396 29.86 12.14 7.69
CA ALA A 396 29.26 10.87 8.10
C ALA A 396 30.26 9.94 8.80
N ALA A 397 31.49 9.84 8.28
CA ALA A 397 32.55 9.01 8.86
C ALA A 397 32.96 9.47 10.26
N SER A 398 32.97 10.78 10.50
CA SER A 398 33.33 11.38 11.78
C SER A 398 32.45 10.93 12.94
N LEU A 399 31.24 10.41 12.69
CA LEU A 399 30.38 9.84 13.75
C LEU A 399 30.99 8.60 14.43
N PHE A 400 31.98 7.97 13.82
CA PHE A 400 32.72 6.85 14.41
C PHE A 400 33.95 7.29 15.19
N THR A 401 34.25 8.59 15.22
CA THR A 401 35.44 9.16 15.85
C THR A 401 35.09 10.37 16.72
N ASN A 402 36.04 10.83 17.52
CA ASN A 402 35.87 12.05 18.33
C ASN A 402 36.40 13.27 17.57
N SER A 403 36.11 13.38 16.27
CA SER A 403 36.67 14.42 15.41
C SER A 403 35.69 15.58 15.19
N GLN A 404 36.16 16.67 14.58
CA GLN A 404 35.39 17.87 14.20
C GLN A 404 34.40 17.58 13.05
N GLY A 405 33.51 16.61 13.25
CA GLY A 405 32.51 16.17 12.27
C GLY A 405 31.48 17.23 11.88
N GLN A 406 31.26 18.20 12.76
CA GLN A 406 30.33 19.30 12.51
C GLN A 406 30.88 20.29 11.46
N MET A 407 32.19 20.56 11.48
CA MET A 407 32.84 21.44 10.49
C MET A 407 32.61 20.94 9.05
N TYR A 408 32.74 19.63 8.82
CA TYR A 408 32.47 19.04 7.51
C TYR A 408 30.98 19.09 7.13
N ALA A 409 30.08 18.97 8.11
CA ALA A 409 28.65 19.10 7.89
C ALA A 409 28.26 20.55 7.53
N ASP A 410 28.81 21.54 8.24
CA ASP A 410 28.61 22.96 7.97
C ASP A 410 29.13 23.32 6.56
N GLN A 411 30.27 22.75 6.17
CA GLN A 411 30.81 22.88 4.82
C GLN A 411 29.85 22.30 3.77
N ALA A 412 29.32 21.10 4.00
CA ALA A 412 28.35 20.47 3.10
C ALA A 412 27.05 21.29 2.99
N GLU A 413 26.53 21.78 4.12
CA GLU A 413 25.32 22.62 4.18
C GLU A 413 25.51 23.95 3.42
N ALA A 414 26.69 24.56 3.50
CA ALA A 414 26.99 25.80 2.78
C ALA A 414 26.93 25.65 1.24
N ILE A 415 27.17 24.44 0.71
CA ILE A 415 27.26 24.19 -0.74
C ILE A 415 26.10 23.36 -1.31
N VAL A 416 25.39 22.58 -0.49
CA VAL A 416 24.35 21.63 -0.94
C VAL A 416 23.26 22.28 -1.79
N MET A 417 22.77 23.46 -1.38
CA MET A 417 21.73 24.20 -2.10
C MET A 417 22.23 24.73 -3.45
N ARG A 418 23.50 25.11 -3.51
CA ARG A 418 24.14 25.56 -4.75
C ARG A 418 24.31 24.39 -5.71
N CYS A 419 24.74 23.22 -5.24
CA CYS A 419 24.86 22.02 -6.06
C CYS A 419 23.50 21.57 -6.61
N CYS A 420 22.46 21.52 -5.77
CA CYS A 420 21.10 21.15 -6.22
C CYS A 420 20.58 22.07 -7.34
N ARG A 421 20.94 23.36 -7.32
CA ARG A 421 20.51 24.35 -8.32
C ARG A 421 21.35 24.34 -9.59
N THR A 422 22.67 24.14 -9.46
CA THR A 422 23.62 24.38 -10.58
C THR A 422 24.18 23.10 -11.18
N VAL A 423 24.18 21.99 -10.43
CA VAL A 423 24.77 20.70 -10.83
C VAL A 423 23.87 19.52 -10.40
N PRO A 424 22.61 19.41 -10.87
CA PRO A 424 21.72 18.31 -10.51
C PRO A 424 22.16 17.01 -11.19
N ASN A 425 23.10 16.29 -10.57
CA ASN A 425 23.71 15.06 -11.11
C ASN A 425 23.72 13.92 -10.08
N VAL A 426 24.25 12.78 -10.50
CA VAL A 426 24.34 11.56 -9.68
C VAL A 426 25.19 11.78 -8.42
N VAL A 427 26.29 12.53 -8.52
CA VAL A 427 27.19 12.84 -7.38
C VAL A 427 26.47 13.67 -6.31
N THR A 428 25.70 14.68 -6.73
CA THR A 428 24.88 15.49 -5.82
C THR A 428 23.84 14.63 -5.10
N ILE A 429 23.19 13.68 -5.80
CA ILE A 429 22.26 12.72 -5.19
C ILE A 429 22.96 11.84 -4.15
N GLN A 430 24.14 11.31 -4.45
CA GLN A 430 24.92 10.47 -3.54
C GLN A 430 25.29 11.22 -2.26
N ALA A 431 25.75 12.47 -2.40
CA ALA A 431 26.08 13.31 -1.26
C ALA A 431 24.86 13.58 -0.36
N LEU A 432 23.71 13.89 -0.97
CA LEU A 432 22.45 14.09 -0.24
C LEU A 432 22.01 12.83 0.51
N ALA A 433 22.15 11.65 -0.10
CA ALA A 433 21.81 10.38 0.56
C ALA A 433 22.70 10.13 1.79
N ILE A 434 23.98 10.50 1.73
CA ILE A 434 24.94 10.41 2.84
C ILE A 434 24.60 11.42 3.94
N LEU A 435 24.21 12.66 3.59
CA LEU A 435 23.73 13.65 4.55
C LEU A 435 22.45 13.17 5.25
N THR A 436 21.48 12.62 4.51
CA THR A 436 20.29 11.97 5.10
C THR A 436 20.70 10.90 6.11
N TRP A 437 21.65 10.02 5.76
CA TRP A 437 22.15 8.99 6.66
C TRP A 437 22.76 9.59 7.95
N ARG A 438 23.58 10.64 7.82
CA ARG A 438 24.21 11.32 8.96
C ARG A 438 23.16 11.94 9.89
N GLU A 439 22.23 12.71 9.35
CA GLU A 439 21.22 13.41 10.14
C GLU A 439 20.29 12.43 10.85
N LEU A 440 19.97 11.29 10.24
CA LEU A 440 19.23 10.21 10.92
C LEU A 440 20.00 9.60 12.07
N ALA A 441 21.30 9.37 11.89
CA ALA A 441 22.16 8.83 12.94
C ALA A 441 22.26 9.76 14.16
N LEU A 442 22.16 11.08 13.93
CA LEU A 442 22.15 12.13 14.95
C LEU A 442 20.76 12.43 15.53
N GLU A 443 19.69 11.86 14.97
CA GLU A 443 18.29 12.15 15.32
C GLU A 443 17.83 13.57 14.96
N ASN A 444 18.47 14.20 13.97
CA ASN A 444 18.04 15.47 13.38
C ASN A 444 16.96 15.21 12.31
N GLU A 445 15.76 14.82 12.76
CA GLU A 445 14.68 14.31 11.90
C GLU A 445 14.29 15.27 10.77
N ASN A 446 14.30 16.58 11.03
CA ASN A 446 13.92 17.60 10.04
C ASN A 446 14.97 17.73 8.93
N ASN A 447 16.26 17.74 9.28
CA ASN A 447 17.34 17.83 8.29
C ASN A 447 17.44 16.53 7.48
N ALA A 448 17.35 15.38 8.16
CA ALA A 448 17.27 14.07 7.51
C ALA A 448 16.14 14.03 6.47
N TRP A 449 14.96 14.52 6.87
CA TRP A 449 13.81 14.59 5.98
C TRP A 449 14.03 15.57 4.84
N LEU A 450 14.57 16.77 5.10
CA LEU A 450 14.85 17.78 4.10
C LEU A 450 15.77 17.24 2.99
N TYR A 451 16.87 16.58 3.37
CA TYR A 451 17.81 15.99 2.40
C TYR A 451 17.20 14.81 1.62
N ASN A 452 16.27 14.06 2.22
CA ASN A 452 15.57 12.95 1.56
C ASN A 452 14.41 13.41 0.63
N CYS A 453 13.73 14.51 0.95
CA CYS A 453 12.39 14.83 0.48
C CYS A 453 12.18 15.31 -0.96
N MET A 454 10.93 15.14 -1.40
CA MET A 454 10.30 15.77 -2.55
C MET A 454 9.40 16.94 -2.09
N TYR A 455 9.67 18.17 -2.51
CA TYR A 455 8.71 19.29 -2.38
C TYR A 455 7.97 19.48 -3.71
N PRO A 456 6.63 19.39 -3.75
CA PRO A 456 5.88 19.66 -4.97
C PRO A 456 5.96 21.15 -5.33
N PRO A 457 6.05 21.52 -6.62
CA PRO A 457 6.02 22.93 -7.00
C PRO A 457 4.66 23.51 -6.62
N SER A 458 4.65 24.51 -5.72
CA SER A 458 3.50 25.39 -5.62
C SER A 458 3.40 26.16 -6.93
N ALA A 459 2.21 26.21 -7.53
CA ALA A 459 1.97 26.82 -8.85
C ALA A 459 2.18 28.36 -8.89
N LEU A 460 2.76 28.97 -7.85
CA LEU A 460 2.80 30.42 -7.66
C LEU A 460 4.20 31.02 -7.54
N THR A 461 5.28 30.24 -7.59
CA THR A 461 6.64 30.80 -7.64
C THR A 461 7.58 29.99 -8.53
N GLN A 462 7.99 30.58 -9.65
CA GLN A 462 9.00 30.05 -10.56
C GLN A 462 10.44 30.19 -10.02
N ALA A 463 10.63 30.07 -8.70
CA ALA A 463 11.94 30.13 -8.07
C ALA A 463 11.99 29.25 -6.83
N ASN A 464 12.98 28.34 -6.80
CA ASN A 464 13.40 27.45 -5.71
C ASN A 464 12.71 26.07 -5.63
N ILE A 465 13.22 25.14 -6.43
CA ILE A 465 13.11 23.70 -6.16
C ILE A 465 13.91 23.41 -4.87
N THR A 466 13.24 23.07 -3.78
CA THR A 466 13.84 22.50 -2.56
C THR A 466 13.35 21.07 -2.39
N ALA A 467 13.80 20.21 -3.30
CA ALA A 467 13.50 18.79 -3.33
C ALA A 467 14.81 18.10 -3.70
N MET A 468 15.43 17.38 -2.77
CA MET A 468 16.85 17.04 -2.87
C MET A 468 17.07 15.61 -3.41
N ALA A 469 17.24 14.58 -2.58
CA ALA A 469 17.67 13.27 -3.08
C ALA A 469 16.60 12.54 -3.92
N ALA A 470 15.43 12.22 -3.34
CA ALA A 470 14.39 11.44 -4.02
C ALA A 470 13.83 12.15 -5.26
N SER A 471 13.70 13.48 -5.18
CA SER A 471 13.23 14.30 -6.30
C SER A 471 14.24 14.34 -7.44
N LEU A 472 15.54 14.50 -7.16
CA LEU A 472 16.57 14.43 -8.20
C LEU A 472 16.64 13.02 -8.83
N VAL A 473 16.44 11.96 -8.05
CA VAL A 473 16.30 10.59 -8.58
C VAL A 473 15.14 10.47 -9.56
N VAL A 474 13.99 11.08 -9.25
CA VAL A 474 12.83 11.10 -10.16
C VAL A 474 13.10 11.98 -11.38
N HIS A 475 13.63 13.18 -11.18
CA HIS A 475 13.96 14.16 -12.22
C HIS A 475 14.95 13.61 -13.24
N LEU A 476 16.01 12.95 -12.79
CA LEU A 476 17.01 12.30 -13.63
C LEU A 476 16.55 10.93 -14.17
N GLY A 477 15.34 10.47 -13.83
CA GLY A 477 14.77 9.23 -14.36
C GLY A 477 15.48 7.95 -13.87
N LEU A 478 16.17 7.99 -12.73
CA LEU A 478 16.90 6.84 -12.18
C LEU A 478 15.96 5.67 -11.81
N HIS A 479 14.74 5.98 -11.37
CA HIS A 479 13.68 5.06 -10.98
C HIS A 479 13.01 4.27 -12.13
N VAL A 480 13.25 4.67 -13.38
CA VAL A 480 12.69 4.03 -14.59
C VAL A 480 13.79 3.50 -15.52
N SER A 481 14.95 3.16 -14.96
CA SER A 481 16.12 2.71 -15.72
C SER A 481 15.90 1.46 -16.58
N SER A 482 14.82 0.69 -16.38
CA SER A 482 14.47 -0.45 -17.23
C SER A 482 13.63 -0.07 -18.46
N LEU A 483 13.23 1.20 -18.63
CA LEU A 483 12.41 1.69 -19.74
C LEU A 483 13.26 2.44 -20.79
N GLU A 484 14.32 1.78 -21.28
CA GLU A 484 15.30 2.38 -22.21
C GLU A 484 14.65 2.98 -23.47
N ASN A 485 13.52 2.42 -23.95
CA ASN A 485 12.80 2.91 -25.14
C ASN A 485 12.02 4.22 -24.93
N VAL A 486 11.77 4.63 -23.67
CA VAL A 486 11.01 5.84 -23.33
C VAL A 486 11.95 7.02 -23.09
N MET A 487 13.19 6.75 -22.69
CA MET A 487 14.20 7.77 -22.50
C MET A 487 14.77 8.16 -23.87
N GLN A 488 14.27 9.24 -24.47
CA GLN A 488 14.82 9.84 -25.70
C GLN A 488 16.21 10.45 -25.45
N ILE A 489 17.18 9.64 -24.99
CA ILE A 489 18.53 10.11 -24.67
C ILE A 489 19.32 10.22 -25.98
N PRO A 490 19.89 11.41 -26.31
CA PRO A 490 20.62 11.63 -27.57
C PRO A 490 21.86 10.74 -27.75
N VAL A 491 22.44 10.24 -26.65
CA VAL A 491 23.64 9.38 -26.63
C VAL A 491 23.42 8.27 -25.59
N PRO A 492 23.55 6.98 -25.94
CA PRO A 492 23.45 5.90 -24.97
C PRO A 492 24.58 6.03 -23.93
N PRO A 493 24.26 6.04 -22.62
CA PRO A 493 25.27 6.13 -21.57
C PRO A 493 26.19 4.89 -21.60
N SER A 494 27.46 5.09 -21.27
CA SER A 494 28.43 4.00 -21.12
C SER A 494 27.95 2.98 -20.07
N ASP A 495 28.38 1.72 -20.17
CA ASP A 495 27.97 0.67 -19.21
C ASP A 495 28.37 1.02 -17.76
N ILE A 496 29.48 1.74 -17.59
CA ILE A 496 29.93 2.25 -16.28
C ILE A 496 28.95 3.28 -15.73
N ASP A 497 28.53 4.23 -16.57
CA ASP A 497 27.55 5.25 -16.19
C ASP A 497 26.18 4.63 -15.86
N LYS A 498 25.75 3.62 -16.63
CA LYS A 498 24.54 2.83 -16.31
C LYS A 498 24.64 2.16 -14.94
N SER A 499 25.78 1.54 -14.63
CA SER A 499 26.00 0.87 -13.35
C SER A 499 25.93 1.83 -12.16
N ILE A 500 26.60 3.00 -12.25
CA ILE A 500 26.59 4.02 -11.19
C ILE A 500 25.18 4.59 -10.98
N ARG A 501 24.41 4.81 -12.05
CA ARG A 501 23.01 5.27 -11.95
C ARG A 501 22.11 4.24 -11.24
N VAL A 502 22.26 2.95 -11.55
CA VAL A 502 21.50 1.87 -10.90
C VAL A 502 21.91 1.74 -9.42
N GLN A 503 23.20 1.79 -9.11
CA GLN A 503 23.71 1.80 -7.73
C GLN A 503 23.14 2.98 -6.93
N THR A 504 23.19 4.19 -7.50
CA THR A 504 22.69 5.40 -6.85
C THR A 504 21.18 5.33 -6.62
N PHE A 505 20.42 4.81 -7.59
CA PHE A 505 18.99 4.61 -7.40
C PHE A 505 18.70 3.69 -6.20
N TRP A 506 19.32 2.51 -6.15
CA TRP A 506 19.03 1.52 -5.12
C TRP A 506 19.54 1.94 -3.74
N SER A 507 20.66 2.68 -3.65
CA SER A 507 21.15 3.21 -2.37
C SER A 507 20.24 4.31 -1.81
N VAL A 508 19.75 5.22 -2.66
CA VAL A 508 18.75 6.23 -2.28
C VAL A 508 17.42 5.57 -1.93
N PHE A 509 16.98 4.59 -2.71
CA PHE A 509 15.75 3.83 -2.44
C PHE A 509 15.82 3.16 -1.06
N LEU A 510 16.92 2.46 -0.77
CA LEU A 510 17.15 1.82 0.52
C LEU A 510 17.11 2.84 1.66
N MET A 511 17.77 4.00 1.48
CA MET A 511 17.73 5.05 2.49
C MET A 511 16.36 5.67 2.66
N ASP A 512 15.60 5.93 1.59
CA ASP A 512 14.23 6.44 1.68
C ASP A 512 13.39 5.50 2.57
N ARG A 513 13.47 4.18 2.35
CA ARG A 513 12.75 3.16 3.14
C ARG A 513 13.20 3.08 4.59
N ILE A 514 14.50 3.13 4.85
CA ILE A 514 15.02 3.13 6.22
C ILE A 514 14.54 4.40 6.94
N SER A 515 14.66 5.56 6.30
CA SER A 515 14.27 6.85 6.87
C SER A 515 12.80 6.87 7.24
N THR A 516 11.93 6.41 6.33
CA THR A 516 10.47 6.48 6.47
C THR A 516 9.96 5.50 7.52
N SER A 517 10.49 4.28 7.52
CA SER A 517 10.19 3.29 8.56
C SER A 517 10.76 3.66 9.92
N MET A 518 11.76 4.56 10.00
CA MET A 518 12.30 5.03 11.29
C MET A 518 11.61 6.29 11.80
N LEU A 519 11.28 7.23 10.93
CA LEU A 519 10.61 8.48 11.28
C LEU A 519 9.09 8.31 11.39
N GLY A 520 8.54 7.21 10.83
CA GLY A 520 7.12 7.10 10.60
C GLY A 520 6.65 8.21 9.68
N ARG A 521 7.22 8.31 8.47
CA ARG A 521 6.80 9.27 7.42
C ARG A 521 6.58 8.52 6.10
N ASN A 522 5.81 9.06 5.17
CA ASN A 522 5.49 8.36 3.91
C ASN A 522 6.74 8.25 3.02
N CYS A 523 6.87 7.19 2.22
CA CYS A 523 7.97 7.09 1.26
C CYS A 523 7.89 8.16 0.17
N MET A 524 9.04 8.77 -0.18
CA MET A 524 9.11 9.82 -1.20
C MET A 524 9.11 9.26 -2.62
N ILE A 525 9.67 8.06 -2.80
CA ILE A 525 9.63 7.33 -4.08
C ILE A 525 8.49 6.31 -3.98
N PRO A 526 7.33 6.48 -4.61
CA PRO A 526 6.23 5.51 -4.46
C PRO A 526 6.62 4.16 -5.08
N TRP A 527 6.43 3.04 -4.36
CA TRP A 527 6.80 1.71 -4.85
C TRP A 527 6.14 1.35 -6.19
N ARG A 528 4.91 1.85 -6.44
CA ARG A 528 4.18 1.66 -7.70
C ARG A 528 4.85 2.30 -8.93
N ARG A 529 5.74 3.26 -8.72
CA ARG A 529 6.44 4.01 -9.78
C ARG A 529 7.86 3.50 -10.05
N VAL A 530 8.31 2.47 -9.33
CA VAL A 530 9.66 1.91 -9.51
C VAL A 530 9.66 0.89 -10.65
N ARG A 531 10.40 1.20 -11.72
CA ARG A 531 10.71 0.30 -12.84
C ARG A 531 12.21 0.39 -13.14
N ALA A 532 13.01 0.08 -12.13
CA ALA A 532 14.47 0.11 -12.21
C ALA A 532 15.04 -1.28 -12.52
N THR A 533 16.19 -1.31 -13.20
CA THR A 533 16.97 -2.53 -13.39
C THR A 533 17.42 -3.08 -12.03
N PRO A 534 17.24 -4.39 -11.74
CA PRO A 534 17.76 -5.01 -10.51
C PRO A 534 19.26 -4.75 -10.34
N TYR A 535 19.71 -4.48 -9.11
CA TYR A 535 21.09 -4.05 -8.84
C TYR A 535 22.11 -5.07 -9.34
N LEU A 536 21.90 -6.37 -9.05
CA LEU A 536 22.82 -7.42 -9.49
C LEU A 536 22.98 -7.53 -11.02
N LYS A 537 21.97 -7.13 -11.81
CA LYS A 537 22.06 -7.13 -13.27
C LYS A 537 22.95 -6.01 -13.81
N ALA A 538 23.14 -4.95 -13.04
CA ALA A 538 24.02 -3.83 -13.39
C ALA A 538 25.47 -4.04 -12.89
N CYS A 539 25.72 -5.11 -12.15
CA CYS A 539 27.04 -5.47 -11.64
C CYS A 539 27.76 -6.39 -12.64
N SER A 540 29.00 -6.08 -13.01
CA SER A 540 29.80 -6.96 -13.88
C SER A 540 30.26 -8.23 -13.16
N ASN A 541 30.76 -8.10 -11.93
CA ASN A 541 31.22 -9.19 -11.08
C ASN A 541 30.72 -8.95 -9.64
N PRO A 542 29.56 -9.49 -9.25
CA PRO A 542 28.97 -9.20 -7.95
C PRO A 542 29.77 -9.86 -6.81
N THR A 543 30.12 -9.06 -5.80
CA THR A 543 30.73 -9.52 -4.55
C THR A 543 29.65 -10.02 -3.57
N THR A 544 30.06 -10.61 -2.44
CA THR A 544 29.11 -10.97 -1.37
C THR A 544 28.39 -9.73 -0.82
N GLU A 545 29.07 -8.59 -0.72
CA GLU A 545 28.45 -7.32 -0.28
C GLU A 545 27.36 -6.88 -1.28
N ASP A 546 27.60 -7.01 -2.58
CA ASP A 546 26.62 -6.70 -3.64
C ASP A 546 25.37 -7.58 -3.55
N ILE A 547 25.54 -8.88 -3.28
CA ILE A 547 24.43 -9.83 -3.13
C ILE A 547 23.60 -9.48 -1.88
N VAL A 548 24.25 -9.13 -0.77
CA VAL A 548 23.56 -8.74 0.47
C VAL A 548 22.84 -7.40 0.30
N PHE A 549 23.46 -6.42 -0.37
CA PHE A 549 22.85 -5.12 -0.66
C PHE A 549 21.61 -5.25 -1.56
N ASP A 550 21.69 -6.04 -2.64
CA ASP A 550 20.53 -6.31 -3.50
C ASP A 550 19.40 -6.98 -2.72
N ALA A 551 19.71 -7.96 -1.88
CA ALA A 551 18.74 -8.61 -1.02
C ALA A 551 18.11 -7.65 0.00
N HIS A 552 18.88 -6.71 0.56
CA HIS A 552 18.34 -5.63 1.39
C HIS A 552 17.35 -4.76 0.60
N CYS A 553 17.70 -4.32 -0.60
CA CYS A 553 16.83 -3.52 -1.45
C CYS A 553 15.51 -4.25 -1.76
N GLN A 554 15.58 -5.54 -2.10
CA GLN A 554 14.40 -6.36 -2.35
C GLN A 554 13.53 -6.52 -1.09
N MET A 555 14.14 -6.79 0.06
CA MET A 555 13.42 -6.94 1.33
C MET A 555 12.69 -5.64 1.71
N TRP A 556 13.37 -4.49 1.60
CA TRP A 556 12.78 -3.18 1.88
C TRP A 556 11.71 -2.77 0.86
N PHE A 557 11.82 -3.22 -0.40
CA PHE A 557 10.77 -3.05 -1.39
C PHE A 557 9.49 -3.82 -1.02
N ILE A 558 9.64 -5.08 -0.57
CA ILE A 558 8.50 -5.88 -0.08
C ILE A 558 7.91 -5.25 1.17
N HIS A 559 8.75 -4.82 2.12
CA HIS A 559 8.32 -4.14 3.34
C HIS A 559 7.43 -2.94 3.03
N ASP A 560 7.90 -2.01 2.20
CA ASP A 560 7.18 -0.79 1.83
C ASP A 560 5.83 -1.06 1.17
N ARG A 561 5.78 -1.99 0.21
CA ARG A 561 4.55 -2.37 -0.50
C ARG A 561 3.40 -2.72 0.45
N TYR A 562 3.72 -3.34 1.58
CA TYR A 562 2.73 -3.75 2.57
C TYR A 562 2.55 -2.72 3.68
N MET A 563 3.61 -2.04 4.13
CA MET A 563 3.50 -0.95 5.09
C MET A 563 2.59 0.17 4.59
N ASP A 564 2.73 0.57 3.31
CA ASP A 564 1.91 1.59 2.64
C ASP A 564 0.41 1.25 2.68
N ARG A 565 0.05 -0.03 2.48
CA ARG A 565 -1.35 -0.50 2.46
C ARG A 565 -1.92 -0.81 3.83
N ILE A 566 -1.11 -1.37 4.73
CA ILE A 566 -1.55 -1.82 6.06
C ILE A 566 -1.71 -0.64 7.01
N TYR A 567 -0.91 0.40 6.82
CA TYR A 567 -0.97 1.58 7.66
C TYR A 567 -1.71 2.76 7.01
N SER A 568 -2.30 2.60 5.82
CA SER A 568 -3.14 3.65 5.20
C SER A 568 -4.42 3.89 6.00
N PHE A 569 -5.06 5.05 5.78
CA PHE A 569 -6.36 5.36 6.38
C PHE A 569 -7.45 4.37 5.94
N GLU A 570 -7.37 3.90 4.69
CA GLU A 570 -8.29 2.92 4.10
C GLU A 570 -8.22 1.55 4.81
N PHE A 571 -7.14 1.23 5.52
CA PHE A 571 -6.99 -0.08 6.18
C PHE A 571 -8.11 -0.38 7.18
N GLY A 572 -8.57 0.64 7.92
CA GLY A 572 -9.67 0.51 8.87
C GLY A 572 -11.03 0.32 8.20
N GLU A 573 -11.17 0.75 6.95
CA GLU A 573 -12.39 0.64 6.14
C GLU A 573 -12.51 -0.72 5.44
N LEU A 574 -11.41 -1.48 5.36
CA LEU A 574 -11.40 -2.81 4.73
C LEU A 574 -12.18 -3.85 5.53
N GLU A 575 -12.92 -4.69 4.80
CA GLU A 575 -13.61 -5.86 5.35
C GLU A 575 -12.61 -6.85 5.97
N HIS A 576 -13.05 -7.62 6.97
CA HIS A 576 -12.17 -8.60 7.66
C HIS A 576 -11.50 -9.58 6.69
N PHE A 577 -12.23 -9.99 5.64
CA PHE A 577 -11.70 -10.86 4.59
C PHE A 577 -10.57 -10.20 3.79
N GLU A 578 -10.72 -8.93 3.43
CA GLU A 578 -9.72 -8.17 2.66
C GLU A 578 -8.46 -7.91 3.47
N ARG A 579 -8.63 -7.56 4.76
CA ARG A 579 -7.50 -7.46 5.70
C ARG A 579 -6.76 -8.79 5.83
N HIS A 580 -7.49 -9.91 5.96
CA HIS A 580 -6.88 -11.24 5.99
C HIS A 580 -6.13 -11.58 4.70
N GLN A 581 -6.71 -11.27 3.54
CA GLN A 581 -6.06 -11.49 2.25
C GLN A 581 -4.77 -10.66 2.14
N LEU A 582 -4.81 -9.38 2.52
CA LEU A 582 -3.63 -8.51 2.54
C LEU A 582 -2.51 -9.09 3.42
N LEU A 583 -2.84 -9.60 4.60
CA LEU A 583 -1.89 -10.24 5.50
C LEU A 583 -1.30 -11.53 4.90
N SER A 584 -2.15 -12.36 4.27
CA SER A 584 -1.70 -13.60 3.62
C SER A 584 -0.75 -13.29 2.47
N GLU A 585 -1.09 -12.31 1.62
CA GLU A 585 -0.22 -11.85 0.53
C GLU A 585 1.11 -11.33 1.05
N ALA A 586 1.11 -10.54 2.13
CA ALA A 586 2.32 -10.02 2.75
C ALA A 586 3.24 -11.16 3.19
N ARG A 587 2.69 -12.13 3.92
CA ARG A 587 3.42 -13.30 4.40
C ARG A 587 3.98 -14.15 3.25
N ASP A 588 3.17 -14.39 2.22
CA ASP A 588 3.58 -15.22 1.09
C ASP A 588 4.75 -14.59 0.33
N HIS A 589 4.75 -13.26 0.12
CA HIS A 589 5.89 -12.58 -0.50
C HIS A 589 7.14 -12.57 0.38
N HIS A 590 7.01 -12.36 1.69
CA HIS A 590 8.15 -12.49 2.62
C HIS A 590 8.74 -13.90 2.59
N MET A 591 7.88 -14.92 2.67
CA MET A 591 8.32 -16.31 2.67
C MET A 591 8.92 -16.72 1.32
N ASN A 592 8.38 -16.21 0.21
CA ASN A 592 8.96 -16.43 -1.12
C ASN A 592 10.33 -15.78 -1.27
N PHE A 593 10.50 -14.54 -0.80
CA PHE A 593 11.81 -13.88 -0.73
C PHE A 593 12.80 -14.76 0.04
N PHE A 594 12.41 -15.23 1.23
CA PHE A 594 13.26 -16.10 2.04
C PHE A 594 13.63 -17.41 1.35
N ARG A 595 12.67 -18.08 0.70
CA ARG A 595 12.90 -19.35 -0.01
C ARG A 595 13.77 -19.21 -1.26
N GLN A 596 13.77 -18.04 -1.86
CA GLN A 596 14.57 -17.74 -3.06
C GLN A 596 15.97 -17.23 -2.71
N MET A 597 16.28 -17.00 -1.43
CA MET A 597 17.63 -16.63 -1.01
C MET A 597 18.62 -17.74 -1.38
N GLY A 598 19.71 -17.35 -2.05
CA GLY A 598 20.79 -18.26 -2.39
C GLY A 598 21.58 -18.70 -1.15
N ARG A 599 22.45 -19.72 -1.33
CA ARG A 599 23.29 -20.27 -0.24
C ARG A 599 24.17 -19.21 0.45
N ASP A 600 24.54 -18.15 -0.26
CA ASP A 600 25.38 -17.06 0.25
C ASP A 600 24.65 -16.13 1.23
N LEU A 601 23.32 -16.19 1.27
CA LEU A 601 22.48 -15.39 2.17
C LEU A 601 21.86 -16.23 3.31
N GLU A 602 22.12 -17.54 3.31
CA GLU A 602 21.69 -18.43 4.39
C GLU A 602 22.68 -18.39 5.56
N LEU A 603 22.14 -18.23 6.77
CA LEU A 603 22.92 -18.33 8.00
C LEU A 603 23.29 -19.80 8.25
N ARG A 604 24.57 -20.12 8.17
CA ARG A 604 25.13 -21.47 8.37
C ARG A 604 26.39 -21.36 9.22
N LYS A 605 26.86 -22.46 9.85
CA LYS A 605 28.14 -22.44 10.61
C LYS A 605 29.31 -21.82 9.83
N ASN A 606 29.32 -21.97 8.50
CA ASN A 606 30.39 -21.49 7.63
C ASN A 606 30.12 -20.10 7.02
N ASN A 607 28.94 -19.52 7.24
CA ASN A 607 28.55 -18.21 6.73
C ASN A 607 27.78 -17.43 7.82
N MET A 608 28.56 -16.74 8.65
CA MET A 608 28.07 -15.88 9.74
C MET A 608 28.46 -14.41 9.48
N ASN A 609 28.32 -13.95 8.24
CA ASN A 609 28.62 -12.57 7.89
C ASN A 609 27.68 -11.62 8.66
N PRO A 610 28.20 -10.60 9.38
CA PRO A 610 27.39 -9.62 10.10
C PRO A 610 26.31 -8.94 9.25
N GLN A 611 26.57 -8.67 7.97
CA GLN A 611 25.61 -8.04 7.08
C GLN A 611 24.45 -8.99 6.72
N VAL A 612 24.73 -10.28 6.54
CA VAL A 612 23.69 -11.29 6.36
C VAL A 612 22.84 -11.38 7.63
N ILE A 613 23.45 -11.34 8.82
CA ILE A 613 22.69 -11.30 10.09
C ILE A 613 21.76 -10.07 10.13
N LEU A 614 22.24 -8.88 9.71
CA LEU A 614 21.42 -7.67 9.63
C LEU A 614 20.23 -7.82 8.65
N LEU A 615 20.42 -8.47 7.49
CA LEU A 615 19.33 -8.78 6.56
C LEU A 615 18.24 -9.63 7.22
N HIS A 616 18.63 -10.68 7.95
CA HIS A 616 17.70 -11.53 8.69
C HIS A 616 17.02 -10.79 9.85
N MET A 617 17.71 -9.81 10.47
CA MET A 617 17.09 -8.92 11.45
C MET A 617 16.01 -8.05 10.79
N VAL A 618 16.30 -7.43 9.64
CA VAL A 618 15.32 -6.63 8.89
C VAL A 618 14.11 -7.47 8.47
N TYR A 619 14.31 -8.71 8.01
CA TYR A 619 13.23 -9.63 7.66
C TYR A 619 12.26 -9.84 8.83
N ASN A 620 12.79 -10.18 10.01
CA ASN A 620 11.96 -10.40 11.20
C ASN A 620 11.32 -9.11 11.72
N MET A 621 12.02 -7.98 11.64
CA MET A 621 11.46 -6.67 11.97
C MET A 621 10.27 -6.34 11.07
N SER A 622 10.39 -6.56 9.76
CA SER A 622 9.30 -6.34 8.80
C SER A 622 8.05 -7.16 9.15
N LEU A 623 8.23 -8.45 9.49
CA LEU A 623 7.13 -9.30 9.94
C LEU A 623 6.47 -8.75 11.22
N LEU A 624 7.25 -8.31 12.21
CA LEU A 624 6.69 -7.72 13.43
C LEU A 624 5.85 -6.48 13.15
N LEU A 625 6.31 -5.59 12.26
CA LEU A 625 5.57 -4.38 11.92
C LEU A 625 4.33 -4.66 11.06
N ILE A 626 4.39 -5.59 10.12
CA ILE A 626 3.25 -5.96 9.27
C ILE A 626 2.13 -6.63 10.08
N HIS A 627 2.48 -7.50 11.03
CA HIS A 627 1.49 -8.23 11.84
C HIS A 627 0.89 -7.40 12.99
N ARG A 628 1.48 -6.26 13.33
CA ARG A 628 1.12 -5.45 14.50
C ARG A 628 -0.34 -4.94 14.49
N PRO A 629 -0.88 -4.37 13.39
CA PRO A 629 -2.28 -3.90 13.38
C PRO A 629 -3.29 -5.05 13.52
N TYR A 630 -2.94 -6.23 13.01
CA TYR A 630 -3.77 -7.42 13.04
C TYR A 630 -3.92 -8.07 14.42
N LEU A 631 -3.18 -7.60 15.43
CA LEU A 631 -3.39 -8.02 16.82
C LEU A 631 -4.76 -7.56 17.38
N ARG A 632 -5.42 -6.58 16.73
CA ARG A 632 -6.77 -6.11 17.05
C ARG A 632 -7.89 -6.92 16.43
N GLU A 633 -7.57 -7.78 15.47
CA GLU A 633 -8.58 -8.64 14.84
C GLU A 633 -9.25 -9.53 15.90
N PRO A 634 -10.51 -9.96 15.68
CA PRO A 634 -11.21 -10.84 16.61
C PRO A 634 -10.37 -12.06 16.99
N LYS A 635 -10.39 -12.47 18.27
CA LYS A 635 -9.52 -13.53 18.81
C LYS A 635 -9.70 -14.88 18.07
N GLU A 636 -10.90 -15.12 17.56
CA GLU A 636 -11.29 -16.30 16.79
C GLU A 636 -10.79 -16.26 15.33
N SER A 637 -10.40 -15.08 14.84
CA SER A 637 -9.95 -14.91 13.46
C SER A 637 -8.60 -15.58 13.21
N THR A 638 -8.45 -16.15 12.01
CA THR A 638 -7.19 -16.73 11.55
C THR A 638 -6.09 -15.67 11.44
N ALA A 639 -6.44 -14.42 11.11
CA ALA A 639 -5.51 -13.29 11.04
C ALA A 639 -4.91 -12.94 12.42
N HIS A 640 -5.75 -12.91 13.45
CA HIS A 640 -5.31 -12.69 14.83
C HIS A 640 -4.37 -13.80 15.30
N GLN A 641 -4.80 -15.07 15.20
CA GLN A 641 -4.01 -16.23 15.65
C GLN A 641 -2.65 -16.31 14.95
N LEU A 642 -2.63 -16.04 13.65
CA LEU A 642 -1.41 -15.98 12.87
C LEU A 642 -0.49 -14.85 13.36
N SER A 643 -1.05 -13.67 13.63
CA SER A 643 -0.28 -12.49 14.03
C SER A 643 0.34 -12.64 15.42
N VAL A 644 -0.38 -13.26 16.36
CA VAL A 644 0.16 -13.62 17.68
C VAL A 644 1.35 -14.57 17.53
N ARG A 645 1.18 -15.62 16.72
CA ARG A 645 2.24 -16.61 16.49
C ARG A 645 3.47 -15.96 15.86
N THR A 646 3.30 -15.19 14.79
CA THR A 646 4.41 -14.51 14.11
C THR A 646 5.08 -13.49 15.02
N ASN A 647 4.31 -12.74 15.81
CA ASN A 647 4.88 -11.77 16.76
C ASN A 647 5.85 -12.46 17.74
N MET A 648 5.44 -13.57 18.33
CA MET A 648 6.27 -14.32 19.26
C MET A 648 7.51 -14.94 18.57
N THR A 649 7.32 -15.61 17.44
CA THR A 649 8.42 -16.30 16.74
C THR A 649 9.46 -15.32 16.19
N SER A 650 9.03 -14.23 15.56
CA SER A 650 9.94 -13.22 15.00
C SER A 650 10.66 -12.43 16.08
N ALA A 651 10.02 -12.09 17.19
CA ALA A 651 10.69 -11.43 18.32
C ALA A 651 11.77 -12.34 18.94
N HIS A 652 11.49 -13.63 19.09
CA HIS A 652 12.48 -14.61 19.55
C HIS A 652 13.65 -14.79 18.57
N ALA A 653 13.35 -14.86 17.27
CA ALA A 653 14.36 -14.94 16.22
C ALA A 653 15.30 -13.73 16.23
N LEU A 654 14.75 -12.51 16.40
CA LEU A 654 15.55 -11.29 16.52
C LEU A 654 16.53 -11.35 17.69
N VAL A 655 16.12 -11.84 18.86
CA VAL A 655 17.03 -11.98 20.02
C VAL A 655 18.15 -12.99 19.76
N ARG A 656 17.87 -14.07 19.04
CA ARG A 656 18.90 -15.03 18.60
C ARG A 656 19.90 -14.36 17.65
N LEU A 657 19.40 -13.58 16.68
CA LEU A 657 20.22 -12.85 15.71
C LEU A 657 21.07 -11.77 16.38
N ILE A 658 20.55 -11.03 17.37
CA ILE A 658 21.32 -10.05 18.16
C ILE A 658 22.50 -10.74 18.85
N ARG A 659 22.25 -11.85 19.55
CA ARG A 659 23.31 -12.63 20.21
C ARG A 659 24.33 -13.19 19.22
N GLN A 660 23.88 -13.58 18.02
CA GLN A 660 24.80 -14.06 16.98
C GLN A 660 25.63 -12.91 16.41
N TYR A 661 25.03 -11.75 16.15
CA TYR A 661 25.76 -10.57 15.71
C TYR A 661 26.86 -10.20 16.71
N GLU A 662 26.57 -10.21 18.01
CA GLU A 662 27.54 -9.93 19.07
C GLU A 662 28.72 -10.92 19.14
N LYS A 663 28.58 -12.13 18.58
CA LYS A 663 29.69 -13.08 18.48
C LYS A 663 30.62 -12.78 17.30
N GLU A 664 30.05 -12.27 16.21
CA GLU A 664 30.77 -12.06 14.95
C GLU A 664 31.31 -10.63 14.82
N ALA A 665 30.64 -9.65 15.43
CA ALA A 665 30.98 -8.23 15.35
C ALA A 665 30.58 -7.46 16.62
N ARG A 666 31.18 -6.29 16.79
CA ARG A 666 30.81 -5.35 17.86
C ARG A 666 29.45 -4.72 17.54
N ILE A 667 28.44 -4.97 18.37
CA ILE A 667 27.10 -4.39 18.22
C ILE A 667 27.11 -2.84 18.26
N GLU A 668 28.10 -2.25 18.93
CA GLU A 668 28.34 -0.80 19.01
C GLU A 668 28.61 -0.16 17.64
N ASP A 669 29.23 -0.93 16.73
CA ASP A 669 29.56 -0.48 15.38
C ASP A 669 28.49 -0.86 14.35
N ALA A 670 27.39 -1.49 14.79
CA ALA A 670 26.29 -1.83 13.89
C ALA A 670 25.62 -0.53 13.36
N PRO A 671 25.12 -0.54 12.12
CA PRO A 671 24.37 0.59 11.57
C PRO A 671 23.20 1.01 12.46
N PHE A 672 22.90 2.31 12.50
CA PHE A 672 21.87 2.84 13.40
C PHE A 672 20.47 2.23 13.17
N PHE A 673 20.15 1.75 11.96
CA PHE A 673 18.86 1.07 11.70
C PHE A 673 18.73 -0.27 12.43
N ALA A 674 19.85 -0.91 12.84
CA ALA A 674 19.81 -2.10 13.69
C ALA A 674 19.13 -1.81 15.04
N ILE A 675 19.24 -0.58 15.54
CA ILE A 675 18.54 -0.11 16.74
C ILE A 675 17.03 -0.23 16.55
N HIS A 676 16.51 0.12 15.37
CA HIS A 676 15.08 -0.01 15.07
C HIS A 676 14.63 -1.47 15.09
N CYS A 677 15.43 -2.40 14.56
CA CYS A 677 15.16 -3.85 14.66
C CYS A 677 15.13 -4.32 16.12
N ILE A 678 16.12 -3.91 16.93
CA ILE A 678 16.22 -4.27 18.35
C ILE A 678 15.04 -3.69 19.14
N LEU A 679 14.68 -2.43 18.88
CA LEU A 679 13.59 -1.75 19.57
C LEU A 679 12.23 -2.38 19.23
N THR A 680 11.98 -2.71 17.96
CA THR A 680 10.75 -3.38 17.52
C THR A 680 10.59 -4.76 18.15
N ALA A 681 11.68 -5.52 18.30
CA ALA A 681 11.69 -6.76 19.07
C ALA A 681 11.42 -6.52 20.56
N ALA A 682 12.08 -5.52 21.16
CA ALA A 682 11.96 -5.19 22.57
C ALA A 682 10.52 -4.82 22.95
N VAL A 683 9.86 -3.97 22.16
CA VAL A 683 8.44 -3.61 22.33
C VAL A 683 7.54 -4.85 22.25
N SER A 684 7.79 -5.75 21.29
CA SER A 684 7.00 -6.99 21.14
C SER A 684 7.22 -7.97 22.30
N LEU A 685 8.45 -8.05 22.83
CA LEU A 685 8.75 -8.88 24.00
C LEU A 685 8.15 -8.28 25.29
N LEU A 686 8.14 -6.95 25.40
CA LEU A 686 7.53 -6.25 26.52
C LEU A 686 6.00 -6.44 26.51
N LEU A 687 5.37 -6.42 25.33
CA LEU A 687 3.96 -6.79 25.14
C LEU A 687 3.70 -8.23 25.60
N ASN A 688 4.55 -9.18 25.22
CA ASN A 688 4.41 -10.57 25.66
C ASN A 688 4.68 -10.74 27.17
N ALA A 689 5.42 -9.82 27.80
CA ALA A 689 5.64 -9.82 29.25
C ALA A 689 4.39 -9.39 30.04
N THR A 690 3.40 -8.75 29.42
CA THR A 690 2.11 -8.43 30.06
C THR A 690 1.16 -9.64 30.10
N SER A 691 1.54 -10.80 29.53
CA SER A 691 0.69 -11.99 29.57
C SER A 691 0.54 -12.58 30.98
N SER A 692 -0.66 -13.10 31.25
CA SER A 692 -1.02 -13.90 32.41
C SER A 692 -0.28 -15.24 32.45
N ASN A 693 0.14 -15.79 31.30
CA ASN A 693 0.91 -17.03 31.22
C ASN A 693 2.34 -16.83 31.77
N SER A 694 2.63 -17.48 32.90
CA SER A 694 3.92 -17.35 33.60
C SER A 694 5.13 -17.77 32.76
N THR A 695 4.98 -18.78 31.91
CA THR A 695 6.07 -19.29 31.06
C THR A 695 6.42 -18.28 29.98
N ILE A 696 5.41 -17.77 29.28
CA ILE A 696 5.57 -16.77 28.22
C ILE A 696 6.14 -15.48 28.82
N ARG A 697 5.55 -15.01 29.92
CA ARG A 697 6.03 -13.84 30.66
C ARG A 697 7.51 -13.97 31.05
N SER A 698 7.89 -15.06 31.72
CA SER A 698 9.27 -15.27 32.19
C SER A 698 10.28 -15.31 31.03
N GLN A 699 9.94 -16.06 29.97
CA GLN A 699 10.74 -16.16 28.76
C GLN A 699 10.92 -14.81 28.05
N SER A 700 9.83 -14.06 27.90
CA SER A 700 9.83 -12.75 27.26
C SER A 700 10.62 -11.72 28.06
N VAL A 701 10.53 -11.74 29.39
CA VAL A 701 11.36 -10.89 30.27
C VAL A 701 12.84 -11.17 30.09
N HIS A 702 13.27 -12.44 30.10
CA HIS A 702 14.68 -12.78 29.92
C HIS A 702 15.21 -12.31 28.56
N ARG A 703 14.42 -12.50 27.49
CA ARG A 703 14.77 -12.08 26.12
C ARG A 703 14.74 -10.57 25.94
N PHE A 704 13.77 -9.88 26.55
CA PHE A 704 13.67 -8.43 26.56
C PHE A 704 14.93 -7.79 27.14
N ARG A 705 15.49 -8.35 28.22
CA ARG A 705 16.73 -7.86 28.83
C ARG A 705 17.93 -7.94 27.89
N VAL A 706 17.98 -8.93 26.99
CA VAL A 706 19.02 -9.00 25.94
C VAL A 706 18.92 -7.80 24.99
N CYS A 707 17.72 -7.41 24.58
CA CYS A 707 17.52 -6.22 23.75
C CYS A 707 17.96 -4.96 24.49
N VAL A 708 17.60 -4.82 25.77
CA VAL A 708 18.02 -3.68 26.61
C VAL A 708 19.54 -3.64 26.77
N ASP A 709 20.20 -4.77 27.01
CA ASP A 709 21.67 -4.85 27.10
C ASP A 709 22.33 -4.45 25.77
N ALA A 710 21.80 -4.88 24.63
CA ALA A 710 22.31 -4.51 23.31
C ALA A 710 22.16 -2.99 23.05
N LEU A 711 20.99 -2.42 23.35
CA LEU A 711 20.77 -0.96 23.26
C LEU A 711 21.69 -0.18 24.20
N ASP A 712 21.99 -0.72 25.38
CA ASP A 712 22.89 -0.10 26.35
C ASP A 712 24.32 0.02 25.82
N LYS A 713 24.80 -0.99 25.08
CA LYS A 713 26.09 -0.95 24.38
C LYS A 713 26.07 0.04 23.22
N MET A 714 24.95 0.16 22.50
CA MET A 714 24.80 1.04 21.34
C MET A 714 24.59 2.53 21.67
N LYS A 715 24.83 2.97 22.92
CA LYS A 715 24.64 4.36 23.39
C LYS A 715 25.48 5.43 22.67
N ARG A 716 26.43 5.05 21.81
CA ARG A 716 27.07 6.01 20.88
C ARG A 716 25.97 6.73 20.07
N TRP A 717 24.96 5.99 19.63
CA TRP A 717 23.83 6.51 18.88
C TRP A 717 22.80 7.14 19.83
N THR A 718 22.42 8.40 19.57
CA THR A 718 21.36 9.11 20.31
C THR A 718 20.07 8.31 20.34
N ARG A 719 19.75 7.65 19.22
CA ARG A 719 18.57 6.79 19.09
C ARG A 719 18.51 5.65 20.11
N ALA A 720 19.64 5.02 20.43
CA ALA A 720 19.66 3.94 21.41
C ALA A 720 19.32 4.47 22.82
N ARG A 721 19.80 5.66 23.17
CA ARG A 721 19.48 6.33 24.45
C ARG A 721 17.98 6.65 24.55
N ARG A 722 17.41 7.23 23.49
CA ARG A 722 15.97 7.52 23.38
C ARG A 722 15.14 6.23 23.44
N GLY A 723 15.54 5.19 22.71
CA GLY A 723 14.89 3.89 22.73
C GLY A 723 14.84 3.25 24.12
N LEU A 724 15.91 3.39 24.92
CA LEU A 724 15.92 2.92 26.31
C LEU A 724 14.94 3.71 27.20
N LEU A 725 14.83 5.03 27.03
CA LEU A 725 13.85 5.85 27.75
C LEU A 725 12.42 5.42 27.39
N LEU A 726 12.15 5.22 26.10
CA LEU A 726 10.87 4.73 25.63
C LEU A 726 10.50 3.38 26.27
N LEU A 727 11.41 2.41 26.28
CA LEU A 727 11.13 1.09 26.86
C LEU A 727 10.85 1.17 28.36
N ARG A 728 11.45 2.12 29.07
CA ARG A 728 11.18 2.37 30.50
C ARG A 728 9.78 2.94 30.69
N GLU A 729 9.38 3.90 29.87
CA GLU A 729 8.05 4.49 29.91
C GLU A 729 6.96 3.46 29.60
N LEU A 730 7.15 2.63 28.58
CA LEU A 730 6.22 1.54 28.25
C LEU A 730 6.14 0.50 29.37
N ALA A 731 7.27 0.16 29.99
CA ALA A 731 7.27 -0.80 31.09
C ALA A 731 6.52 -0.25 32.32
N ASN A 732 6.59 1.06 32.56
CA ASN A 732 5.80 1.73 33.59
C ASN A 732 4.31 1.73 33.23
N ARG A 733 3.96 2.22 32.04
CA ARG A 733 2.59 2.32 31.55
C ARG A 733 1.87 0.97 31.49
N TRP A 734 2.57 -0.10 31.12
CA TRP A 734 2.01 -1.46 31.06
C TRP A 734 2.18 -2.25 32.36
N ASN A 735 2.63 -1.59 33.44
CA ASN A 735 2.78 -2.19 34.77
C ASN A 735 3.66 -3.46 34.80
N VAL A 736 4.74 -3.45 34.01
CA VAL A 736 5.73 -4.55 33.89
C VAL A 736 7.16 -4.06 34.18
N VAL A 737 7.31 -3.09 35.09
CA VAL A 737 8.62 -2.51 35.48
C VAL A 737 9.62 -3.57 35.94
N SER A 738 9.15 -4.68 36.52
CA SER A 738 9.97 -5.84 36.92
C SER A 738 10.67 -6.54 35.75
N ALA A 739 10.23 -6.30 34.51
CA ALA A 739 10.88 -6.79 33.30
C ALA A 739 12.24 -6.10 33.07
N LEU A 740 12.39 -4.83 33.47
CA LEU A 740 13.61 -4.05 33.28
C LEU A 740 14.79 -4.63 34.08
N PRO A 741 16.04 -4.53 33.58
CA PRO A 741 17.22 -4.76 34.40
C PRO A 741 17.27 -3.78 35.59
N MET A 742 17.83 -4.19 36.73
CA MET A 742 17.90 -3.37 37.96
C MET A 742 18.49 -1.96 37.75
N ARG A 743 19.49 -1.83 36.86
CA ARG A 743 20.10 -0.53 36.53
C ARG A 743 19.14 0.45 35.82
N HIS A 744 18.06 -0.07 35.25
CA HIS A 744 17.03 0.69 34.56
C HIS A 744 15.71 0.80 35.33
N SER A 745 15.56 0.16 36.50
CA SER A 745 14.32 0.13 37.29
C SER A 745 14.13 1.31 38.26
N VAL A 746 15.02 2.32 38.24
CA VAL A 746 14.86 3.55 39.03
C VAL A 746 13.68 4.36 38.47
N PRO A 747 12.75 4.86 39.31
CA PRO A 747 11.65 5.73 38.87
C PRO A 747 12.20 6.92 38.10
N LEU A 748 11.58 7.25 36.97
CA LEU A 748 11.82 8.53 36.30
C LEU A 748 11.39 9.62 37.30
N VAL A 749 12.35 10.39 37.81
CA VAL A 749 12.03 11.57 38.63
C VAL A 749 11.24 12.51 37.72
N PRO A 750 10.01 12.92 38.08
CA PRO A 750 9.33 13.97 37.33
C PRO A 750 10.21 15.22 37.42
N THR A 751 10.73 15.67 36.28
CA THR A 751 11.40 16.97 36.19
C THR A 751 10.37 18.03 36.53
N HIS A 752 10.44 18.52 37.77
CA HIS A 752 9.73 19.70 38.24
C HIS A 752 10.25 20.92 37.48
N GLU A 753 9.70 21.17 36.30
CA GLU A 753 9.52 22.51 35.75
C GLU A 753 8.12 22.57 35.11
N THR A 754 7.09 22.43 35.94
CA THR A 754 5.79 23.02 35.63
C THR A 754 5.78 24.44 36.22
N PRO A 755 5.51 25.49 35.41
CA PRO A 755 4.99 26.73 35.96
C PRO A 755 3.72 26.38 36.74
N ALA A 756 3.63 26.86 37.97
CA ALA A 756 2.46 26.70 38.80
C ALA A 756 1.25 27.36 38.11
N ASP A 757 0.37 26.53 37.54
CA ASP A 757 -1.09 26.67 37.54
C ASP A 757 -1.66 25.71 36.49
N THR A 758 -2.16 24.56 36.94
CA THR A 758 -3.21 23.73 36.31
C THR A 758 -3.41 22.48 37.17
N ASN A 759 -3.88 22.69 38.41
CA ASN A 759 -4.70 21.66 39.05
C ASN A 759 -6.04 21.67 38.29
N ASP A 760 -6.22 20.66 37.43
CA ASP A 760 -7.49 20.11 36.92
C ASP A 760 -7.32 19.67 35.45
N LEU A 761 -6.61 18.57 35.24
CA LEU A 761 -6.76 17.76 34.03
C LEU A 761 -6.93 16.32 34.46
N ASP A 762 -8.19 15.96 34.70
CA ASP A 762 -8.66 14.60 34.88
C ASP A 762 -8.41 13.82 33.58
N TRP A 763 -7.41 12.95 33.61
CA TRP A 763 -7.04 12.07 32.49
C TRP A 763 -8.15 11.08 32.11
N GLY A 764 -9.20 10.95 32.93
CA GLY A 764 -10.41 10.19 32.60
C GLY A 764 -11.33 10.86 31.56
N MET A 765 -11.26 12.19 31.38
CA MET A 765 -12.16 12.90 30.45
C MET A 765 -11.71 12.90 28.99
N LEU A 766 -10.43 12.63 28.70
CA LEU A 766 -9.89 12.60 27.32
C LEU A 766 -10.32 11.36 26.51
N PHE A 767 -10.95 10.37 27.16
CA PHE A 767 -11.40 9.13 26.52
C PHE A 767 -12.89 8.80 26.73
N ALA A 768 -13.68 9.71 27.32
CA ALA A 768 -15.09 9.45 27.63
C ALA A 768 -16.10 9.93 26.56
N ASN A 769 -15.70 10.62 25.50
CA ASN A 769 -16.63 11.21 24.52
C ASN A 769 -16.60 10.59 23.11
N LEU A 770 -16.32 9.29 22.98
CA LEU A 770 -16.41 8.59 21.68
C LEU A 770 -17.31 7.34 21.70
N GLU A 771 -18.19 7.20 22.70
CA GLU A 771 -19.11 6.05 22.79
C GLU A 771 -20.62 6.37 22.68
N GLU A 772 -21.04 7.58 22.25
CA GLU A 772 -22.45 7.81 21.92
C GLU A 772 -22.66 8.06 20.41
N PRO A 773 -23.56 7.32 19.74
CA PRO A 773 -23.97 7.64 18.38
C PRO A 773 -24.75 8.96 18.41
N LEU A 774 -24.29 9.95 17.66
CA LEU A 774 -24.99 11.22 17.44
C LEU A 774 -26.42 10.94 16.94
N ASN A 775 -27.39 11.21 17.80
CA ASN A 775 -28.81 11.09 17.50
C ASN A 775 -29.26 12.32 16.68
N LEU A 776 -29.58 12.10 15.41
CA LEU A 776 -29.85 13.14 14.39
C LEU A 776 -31.23 13.80 14.48
N ASP A 777 -32.02 13.52 15.52
CA ASP A 777 -33.44 13.94 15.59
C ASP A 777 -33.70 15.28 16.32
N THR A 778 -32.70 16.11 16.63
CA THR A 778 -32.92 17.32 17.47
C THR A 778 -32.35 18.65 16.93
N ILE A 779 -32.00 18.75 15.65
CA ILE A 779 -31.64 20.06 15.07
C ILE A 779 -32.82 20.62 14.26
N ASP A 780 -33.56 21.50 14.92
CA ASP A 780 -34.62 22.35 14.34
C ASP A 780 -34.00 23.37 13.37
N LEU A 781 -34.31 23.22 12.07
CA LEU A 781 -33.84 24.05 10.97
C LEU A 781 -34.86 25.16 10.63
N SER A 782 -35.25 25.98 11.61
CA SER A 782 -36.16 27.09 11.35
C SER A 782 -35.73 28.40 12.02
N THR A 783 -34.81 29.16 11.41
CA THR A 783 -34.94 30.59 11.00
C THR A 783 -33.59 31.31 10.79
N PRO A 784 -33.57 32.40 9.98
CA PRO A 784 -32.37 32.89 9.30
C PRO A 784 -31.86 34.28 9.79
N THR A 785 -30.66 34.63 9.31
CA THR A 785 -29.99 35.96 9.25
C THR A 785 -29.46 36.58 10.55
N GLY A 786 -28.15 36.87 10.55
CA GLY A 786 -27.45 37.70 11.53
C GLY A 786 -25.99 37.90 11.13
N GLU A 787 -25.71 39.04 10.48
CA GLU A 787 -24.42 39.51 9.98
C GLU A 787 -23.36 39.64 11.08
N TRP A 788 -22.08 39.44 10.74
CA TRP A 788 -20.95 39.95 11.52
C TRP A 788 -20.02 40.79 10.64
N VAL A 789 -19.94 42.06 11.02
CA VAL A 789 -19.16 43.16 10.43
C VAL A 789 -17.71 43.07 10.91
N PHE A 790 -16.76 43.30 10.01
CA PHE A 790 -15.34 43.52 10.32
C PHE A 790 -15.13 44.92 10.93
N HIS A 791 -14.35 45.01 12.00
CA HIS A 791 -13.66 46.24 12.37
C HIS A 791 -12.17 45.95 12.62
N GLU A 792 -11.32 46.63 11.85
CA GLU A 792 -9.88 46.83 12.08
C GLU A 792 -9.63 48.12 12.90
N SER A 793 -8.40 48.24 13.44
CA SER A 793 -7.74 49.28 14.27
C SER A 793 -7.98 49.17 15.79
N ASP A 794 -6.95 49.19 16.65
CA ASP A 794 -5.56 49.70 16.54
C ASP A 794 -4.44 48.67 16.77
#